data_AF-A0A1V4AT23-F1
#
_entry.id   AF-A0A1V4AT23-F1
#
_cell.length_a   1.000
_cell.length_b   1.000
_cell.length_c   1.000
_cell.angle_alpha   90.00
_cell.angle_beta   90.00
_cell.angle_gamma   90.00
#
_symmetry.space_group_name_H-M   'P 1'
#
loop_
_entity.id
_entity.type
_entity.pdbx_description
1 polymer ?
#
loop_
_entity_poly.entity_id
_entity_poly.type
_entity_poly.pdbx_seq_one_letter_code
_entity_poly.pdbx_strand_id
1 'polypeptide(L)'
;MNKKIFAFFPLLLIISLPMASSQNVGYQSKEDIPNAILNAQRSYDEPIHATHKDVFEQFGYNAERLCQQYGPFVLDFLREYKIAGLVLLEKYGKEIASLYPLLDCHDIFLLYNNPENTIPIDTIFSPKALAEFYKTFGNEGMKYIANDPENFFLISENKDRGMDLINLANEKGDIIFPLARKHGIGFAKLYDKEILNIVIKFQDDGLLAIKEYGEKAKILFSLFLDDDTFYQIIKTYGHKQTIPIIYLFYDNKDFSSHFYSYLKTTSAYEWISSWWYGTETSAANIRSDASGQRENARKAINLIYDLGNDFMDRFEILDINNVREEAITTISNKLRNFFVSDVEKVSRKWIRQEEIALQDKLFAGLDILGLIPIGSGVSKGAKFAVQGARLARTTKGFKGLAHLTEALVTTYGDDVIQFVAKHGDDGIKAIKATDGKIIYLAQQYGDDVVRYVSKYGGDAGKTIEKYGDKVLSLARLHGDEVVRYLMLYGDDGLRVIQKYGRDVMLLSSVYGDDVMKLSAFYGDDVISYVSKYGSSGVQSITKYGDEVISLAKKHGDDVIMYVGMYGDDGLKLARKGKAGLFVMRFLPPKIFARCAKFIKYGVAASLLIAFATHPIAFLSGIVKLLAWLSGTSPVVIAIIMGLLTLFFLARLSRKATGIFHPIILCFKALKKWFRTCSKTDA
;
A
#
# COMPACT_ATOMS: atom_id res chain seq x y z
N MET A 1 16.83 23.72 68.84
CA MET A 1 17.46 25.04 68.68
C MET A 1 17.94 25.15 67.22
N ASN A 2 17.67 26.27 66.53
CA ASN A 2 18.27 26.85 65.29
C ASN A 2 19.26 26.03 64.41
N LYS A 3 19.37 26.18 63.07
CA LYS A 3 18.65 26.93 61.99
C LYS A 3 19.26 26.54 60.62
N LYS A 4 18.44 26.55 59.53
CA LYS A 4 18.79 26.74 58.09
C LYS A 4 19.69 25.67 57.40
N ILE A 5 19.28 25.00 56.30
CA ILE A 5 19.12 25.44 54.88
C ILE A 5 20.50 25.77 54.25
N PHE A 6 20.95 25.23 53.10
CA PHE A 6 20.29 24.91 51.82
C PHE A 6 20.92 23.67 51.14
N ALA A 7 20.18 22.93 50.30
CA ALA A 7 20.72 21.88 49.41
C ALA A 7 20.09 21.99 48.01
N PHE A 8 20.86 21.71 46.96
CA PHE A 8 20.41 21.73 45.56
C PHE A 8 20.78 20.41 44.89
N PHE A 9 19.79 19.68 44.38
CA PHE A 9 19.96 18.61 43.39
C PHE A 9 18.62 18.39 42.68
N PRO A 10 18.56 18.36 41.34
CA PRO A 10 17.32 18.08 40.62
C PRO A 10 17.17 16.58 40.31
N LEU A 11 15.94 16.06 40.41
CA LEU A 11 15.52 14.86 39.68
C LEU A 11 14.01 14.92 39.41
N LEU A 12 13.59 14.50 38.22
CA LEU A 12 12.19 14.23 37.88
C LEU A 12 11.65 13.03 38.68
N LEU A 13 10.34 13.04 38.96
CA LEU A 13 9.49 11.85 38.77
C LEU A 13 7.99 12.19 38.66
N ILE A 14 7.25 11.23 38.11
CA ILE A 14 5.79 11.17 37.87
C ILE A 14 5.19 10.14 38.89
N ILE A 15 3.89 9.81 39.02
CA ILE A 15 2.70 9.89 38.16
C ILE A 15 1.45 10.14 39.05
N SER A 16 0.28 10.35 38.42
CA SER A 16 -1.09 9.92 38.83
C SER A 16 -2.03 10.80 39.68
N LEU A 17 -3.20 11.07 39.06
CA LEU A 17 -4.53 11.45 39.57
C LEU A 17 -5.15 10.36 40.51
N PRO A 18 -6.17 10.67 41.36
CA PRO A 18 -7.59 10.58 40.89
C PRO A 18 -8.68 11.46 41.58
N MET A 19 -9.70 11.82 40.77
CA MET A 19 -11.17 11.85 40.99
C MET A 19 -11.91 12.40 42.25
N ALA A 20 -13.13 12.88 41.96
CA ALA A 20 -14.34 13.04 42.80
C ALA A 20 -14.43 14.22 43.81
N SER A 21 -15.61 14.77 44.16
CA SER A 21 -16.84 15.18 43.42
C SER A 21 -17.88 15.74 44.41
N SER A 22 -18.72 16.72 44.00
CA SER A 22 -19.97 17.16 44.68
C SER A 22 -19.77 17.93 46.01
N GLN A 23 -20.48 19.01 46.35
CA GLN A 23 -21.92 19.26 46.29
C GLN A 23 -22.31 20.76 46.18
N ASN A 24 -23.59 21.00 45.87
CA ASN A 24 -24.25 22.32 45.88
C ASN A 24 -24.37 22.95 47.28
N VAL A 25 -24.34 24.30 47.33
CA VAL A 25 -25.22 25.09 48.20
C VAL A 25 -25.73 26.28 47.39
N GLY A 26 -27.04 26.55 47.45
CA GLY A 26 -27.67 27.68 46.76
C GLY A 26 -28.17 28.76 47.70
N TYR A 27 -28.28 29.98 47.16
CA TYR A 27 -29.09 31.13 47.61
C TYR A 27 -29.11 31.54 49.09
N GLN A 28 -28.56 32.74 49.36
CA GLN A 28 -29.41 33.85 49.81
C GLN A 28 -28.82 35.22 49.44
N SER A 29 -29.59 36.28 49.67
CA SER A 29 -29.58 37.52 48.87
C SER A 29 -28.96 38.76 49.54
N LYS A 30 -28.70 39.76 48.67
CA LYS A 30 -28.81 41.22 48.85
C LYS A 30 -27.56 42.04 49.25
N GLU A 31 -27.45 43.12 48.48
CA GLU A 31 -26.93 44.47 48.79
C GLU A 31 -25.43 44.81 48.63
N ASP A 32 -25.26 45.83 47.77
CA ASP A 32 -24.28 46.92 47.71
C ASP A 32 -22.88 46.77 47.09
N ILE A 33 -22.69 47.60 46.05
CA ILE A 33 -21.45 47.92 45.31
C ILE A 33 -20.69 49.02 46.06
N PRO A 34 -19.35 48.94 46.15
CA PRO A 34 -18.52 50.15 46.07
C PRO A 34 -17.71 50.25 44.77
N ASN A 35 -17.84 51.39 44.08
CA ASN A 35 -17.10 51.74 42.85
C ASN A 35 -15.61 52.01 43.14
N ALA A 36 -14.74 50.99 43.08
CA ALA A 36 -13.30 51.19 43.34
C ALA A 36 -12.31 50.45 42.42
N ILE A 37 -12.75 49.52 41.55
CA ILE A 37 -11.84 48.62 40.81
C ILE A 37 -11.85 48.85 39.27
N LEU A 38 -12.61 49.84 38.77
CA LEU A 38 -12.80 50.08 37.33
C LEU A 38 -11.85 51.12 36.68
N ASN A 39 -10.74 51.49 37.35
CA ASN A 39 -9.84 52.57 36.91
C ASN A 39 -8.34 52.20 36.82
N ALA A 40 -7.98 50.91 36.89
CA ALA A 40 -6.56 50.49 36.95
C ALA A 40 -5.98 49.90 35.64
N GLN A 41 -6.77 49.77 34.56
CA GLN A 41 -6.31 49.16 33.30
C GLN A 41 -6.05 50.15 32.15
N ARG A 42 -6.34 51.45 32.30
CA ARG A 42 -6.34 52.42 31.18
C ARG A 42 -4.97 53.03 30.82
N SER A 43 -3.87 52.61 31.46
CA SER A 43 -2.59 53.35 31.44
C SER A 43 -1.55 52.89 30.40
N TYR A 44 -1.88 51.92 29.54
CA TYR A 44 -1.01 51.50 28.42
C TYR A 44 -1.62 51.74 27.03
N ASP A 45 -2.91 52.12 26.94
CA ASP A 45 -3.68 52.11 25.68
C ASP A 45 -3.83 53.48 24.98
N GLU A 46 -3.71 54.60 25.70
CA GLU A 46 -4.05 55.94 25.16
C GLU A 46 -3.41 56.30 23.79
N PRO A 47 -2.10 56.10 23.53
CA PRO A 47 -1.52 56.47 22.23
C PRO A 47 -2.02 55.56 21.10
N ILE A 48 -2.21 54.26 21.35
CA ILE A 48 -2.68 53.31 20.33
C ILE A 48 -4.15 53.59 20.01
N HIS A 49 -4.97 53.81 21.04
CA HIS A 49 -6.41 54.05 20.90
C HIS A 49 -6.72 55.42 20.28
N ALA A 50 -5.85 56.43 20.47
CA ALA A 50 -5.94 57.70 19.76
C ALA A 50 -5.57 57.57 18.27
N THR A 51 -4.54 56.79 17.94
CA THR A 51 -4.09 56.59 16.55
C THR A 51 -5.02 55.65 15.75
N HIS A 52 -5.77 54.76 16.40
CA HIS A 52 -6.66 53.76 15.76
C HIS A 52 -8.14 53.92 16.11
N LYS A 53 -8.54 55.14 16.49
CA LYS A 53 -9.90 55.45 16.94
C LYS A 53 -10.98 55.00 15.95
N ASP A 54 -10.75 55.17 14.66
CA ASP A 54 -11.60 54.71 13.56
C ASP A 54 -11.85 53.19 13.58
N VAL A 55 -10.80 52.40 13.86
CA VAL A 55 -10.87 50.94 13.92
C VAL A 55 -11.64 50.47 15.15
N PHE A 56 -11.40 51.10 16.31
CA PHE A 56 -12.10 50.79 17.55
C PHE A 56 -13.57 51.23 17.50
N GLU A 57 -13.92 52.35 16.85
CA GLU A 57 -15.31 52.73 16.62
C GLU A 57 -16.04 51.75 15.67
N GLN A 58 -15.34 51.19 14.68
CA GLN A 58 -15.93 50.26 13.71
C GLN A 58 -16.08 48.82 14.22
N PHE A 59 -15.10 48.31 14.99
CA PHE A 59 -15.03 46.89 15.39
C PHE A 59 -15.11 46.66 16.91
N GLY A 60 -15.02 47.71 17.72
CA GLY A 60 -15.21 47.68 19.16
C GLY A 60 -14.41 46.58 19.88
N TYR A 61 -15.12 45.80 20.70
CA TYR A 61 -14.57 44.70 21.49
C TYR A 61 -13.77 43.68 20.66
N ASN A 62 -14.10 43.47 19.38
CA ASN A 62 -13.37 42.51 18.55
C ASN A 62 -11.94 43.02 18.22
N ALA A 63 -11.79 44.30 17.91
CA ALA A 63 -10.47 44.90 17.67
C ALA A 63 -9.62 44.90 18.95
N GLU A 64 -10.22 45.26 20.09
CA GLU A 64 -9.56 45.23 21.41
C GLU A 64 -9.07 43.81 21.76
N ARG A 65 -9.96 42.82 21.69
CA ARG A 65 -9.66 41.41 21.97
C ARG A 65 -8.54 40.85 21.06
N LEU A 66 -8.65 41.05 19.75
CA LEU A 66 -7.67 40.54 18.79
C LEU A 66 -6.32 41.27 18.93
N CYS A 67 -6.31 42.57 19.19
CA CYS A 67 -5.09 43.35 19.44
C CYS A 67 -4.39 42.90 20.72
N GLN A 68 -5.12 42.61 21.80
CA GLN A 68 -4.55 42.06 23.04
C GLN A 68 -4.00 40.64 22.84
N GLN A 69 -4.63 39.84 21.98
CA GLN A 69 -4.25 38.44 21.74
C GLN A 69 -3.07 38.26 20.78
N TYR A 70 -2.96 39.10 19.75
CA TYR A 70 -1.99 38.94 18.66
C TYR A 70 -1.03 40.12 18.48
N GLY A 71 -1.32 41.29 19.08
CA GLY A 71 -0.48 42.49 19.02
C GLY A 71 -1.04 43.60 18.11
N PRO A 72 -0.40 44.79 18.11
CA PRO A 72 -0.95 46.01 17.54
C PRO A 72 -1.11 46.01 16.01
N PHE A 73 -0.38 45.16 15.28
CA PHE A 73 -0.49 45.07 13.81
C PHE A 73 -1.92 44.72 13.34
N VAL A 74 -2.70 44.05 14.21
CA VAL A 74 -4.13 43.77 14.01
C VAL A 74 -4.92 45.03 13.68
N LEU A 75 -4.59 46.17 14.29
CA LEU A 75 -5.34 47.41 14.10
C LEU A 75 -5.12 47.99 12.70
N ASP A 76 -3.90 47.95 12.19
CA ASP A 76 -3.59 48.32 10.81
C ASP A 76 -4.23 47.35 9.80
N PHE A 77 -4.17 46.04 10.07
CA PHE A 77 -4.80 45.01 9.23
C PHE A 77 -6.34 45.15 9.18
N LEU A 78 -6.99 45.45 10.31
CA LEU A 78 -8.42 45.72 10.39
C LEU A 78 -8.81 47.05 9.74
N ARG A 79 -7.97 48.09 9.84
CA ARG A 79 -8.18 49.36 9.13
C ARG A 79 -8.24 49.17 7.62
N GLU A 80 -7.26 48.44 7.08
CA GLU A 80 -7.10 48.25 5.65
C GLU A 80 -8.14 47.27 5.06
N TYR A 81 -8.26 46.07 5.66
CA TYR A 81 -9.07 44.97 5.12
C TYR A 81 -10.47 44.82 5.75
N LYS A 82 -10.78 45.62 6.78
CA LYS A 82 -12.12 45.76 7.38
C LYS A 82 -12.74 44.42 7.76
N ILE A 83 -13.98 44.15 7.32
CA ILE A 83 -14.73 42.94 7.66
C ILE A 83 -14.03 41.68 7.13
N ALA A 84 -13.40 41.72 5.95
CA ALA A 84 -12.64 40.60 5.43
C ALA A 84 -11.40 40.32 6.32
N GLY A 85 -10.68 41.38 6.71
CA GLY A 85 -9.57 41.28 7.66
C GLY A 85 -9.99 40.68 9.01
N LEU A 86 -11.15 41.09 9.53
CA LEU A 86 -11.71 40.52 10.77
C LEU A 86 -11.99 39.01 10.62
N VAL A 87 -12.66 38.59 9.55
CA VAL A 87 -12.97 37.16 9.31
C VAL A 87 -11.70 36.32 9.21
N LEU A 88 -10.64 36.83 8.59
CA LEU A 88 -9.35 36.13 8.50
C LEU A 88 -8.64 36.06 9.86
N LEU A 89 -8.64 37.15 10.64
CA LEU A 89 -8.02 37.18 11.98
C LEU A 89 -8.75 36.31 13.02
N GLU A 90 -10.07 36.21 12.95
CA GLU A 90 -10.85 35.27 13.78
C GLU A 90 -10.53 33.81 13.44
N LYS A 91 -10.20 33.52 12.17
CA LYS A 91 -9.99 32.15 11.67
C LYS A 91 -8.53 31.68 11.73
N TYR A 92 -7.57 32.58 11.49
CA TYR A 92 -6.14 32.30 11.30
C TYR A 92 -5.23 33.29 12.05
N GLY A 93 -5.75 34.01 13.06
CA GLY A 93 -5.03 35.13 13.68
C GLY A 93 -3.67 34.79 14.28
N LYS A 94 -3.48 33.55 14.76
CA LYS A 94 -2.20 33.08 15.30
C LYS A 94 -1.18 32.85 14.19
N GLU A 95 -1.61 32.29 13.08
CA GLU A 95 -0.80 31.97 11.91
C GLU A 95 -0.40 33.27 11.19
N ILE A 96 -1.36 34.17 10.97
CA ILE A 96 -1.17 35.55 10.51
C ILE A 96 -0.14 36.30 11.40
N ALA A 97 -0.30 36.25 12.73
CA ALA A 97 0.64 36.88 13.66
C ALA A 97 2.05 36.25 13.66
N SER A 98 2.18 35.00 13.19
CA SER A 98 3.48 34.32 13.06
C SER A 98 4.20 34.64 11.73
N LEU A 99 3.44 35.03 10.70
CA LEU A 99 3.95 35.50 9.41
C LEU A 99 4.27 37.00 9.44
N TYR A 100 3.67 37.79 10.32
CA TYR A 100 4.12 39.15 10.59
C TYR A 100 5.36 39.14 11.52
N PRO A 101 6.44 39.91 11.26
CA PRO A 101 6.66 40.86 10.16
C PRO A 101 7.49 40.26 9.00
N LEU A 102 7.46 38.94 8.81
CA LEU A 102 8.18 38.27 7.72
C LEU A 102 7.55 38.59 6.36
N LEU A 103 6.23 38.74 6.31
CA LEU A 103 5.44 39.33 5.23
C LEU A 103 4.75 40.61 5.73
N ASP A 104 4.35 41.49 4.82
CA ASP A 104 3.54 42.66 5.15
C ASP A 104 2.03 42.31 5.20
N CYS A 105 1.22 43.27 5.67
CA CYS A 105 -0.23 43.06 5.79
C CYS A 105 -0.92 42.77 4.45
N HIS A 106 -0.37 43.23 3.33
CA HIS A 106 -0.94 43.04 2.00
C HIS A 106 -0.68 41.63 1.48
N ASP A 107 0.57 41.18 1.53
CA ASP A 107 0.96 39.82 1.16
C ASP A 107 0.25 38.78 2.02
N ILE A 108 0.15 39.01 3.33
CA ILE A 108 -0.60 38.14 4.26
C ILE A 108 -2.09 38.12 3.89
N PHE A 109 -2.70 39.27 3.60
CA PHE A 109 -4.11 39.31 3.21
C PHE A 109 -4.34 38.52 1.91
N LEU A 110 -3.52 38.72 0.88
CA LEU A 110 -3.62 37.98 -0.39
C LEU A 110 -3.48 36.46 -0.20
N LEU A 111 -2.51 36.02 0.62
CA LEU A 111 -2.27 34.61 0.91
C LEU A 111 -3.50 33.89 1.50
N TYR A 112 -4.14 34.49 2.51
CA TYR A 112 -5.27 33.90 3.23
C TYR A 112 -6.65 34.19 2.62
N ASN A 113 -6.79 35.25 1.82
CA ASN A 113 -8.04 35.58 1.12
C ASN A 113 -8.20 34.82 -0.22
N ASN A 114 -7.20 34.06 -0.65
CA ASN A 114 -7.25 33.28 -1.88
C ASN A 114 -8.06 31.97 -1.69
N PRO A 115 -9.19 31.78 -2.40
CA PRO A 115 -10.03 30.59 -2.26
C PRO A 115 -9.41 29.29 -2.80
N GLU A 116 -8.33 29.36 -3.60
CA GLU A 116 -7.61 28.16 -4.06
C GLU A 116 -6.67 27.59 -2.98
N ASN A 117 -6.26 28.40 -1.99
CA ASN A 117 -5.38 27.99 -0.90
C ASN A 117 -6.17 27.33 0.25
N THR A 118 -6.66 26.11 0.03
CA THR A 118 -7.62 25.46 0.95
C THR A 118 -7.03 24.66 2.13
N ILE A 119 -5.71 24.42 2.15
CA ILE A 119 -5.02 23.66 3.22
C ILE A 119 -4.42 24.59 4.29
N PRO A 120 -4.37 24.20 5.58
CA PRO A 120 -3.58 24.89 6.59
C PRO A 120 -2.07 24.64 6.39
N ILE A 121 -1.50 25.30 5.38
CA ILE A 121 -0.07 25.28 4.99
C ILE A 121 0.84 25.56 6.21
N ASP A 122 0.35 26.38 7.13
CA ASP A 122 0.96 26.81 8.39
C ASP A 122 1.27 25.68 9.38
N THR A 123 0.70 24.49 9.18
CA THR A 123 1.00 23.30 10.00
C THR A 123 2.17 22.48 9.48
N ILE A 124 2.57 22.68 8.21
CA ILE A 124 3.57 21.88 7.51
C ILE A 124 4.89 22.65 7.37
N PHE A 125 4.82 23.95 7.06
CA PHE A 125 5.99 24.80 6.86
C PHE A 125 6.18 25.78 8.02
N SER A 126 7.44 26.04 8.39
CA SER A 126 7.72 27.14 9.32
C SER A 126 7.32 28.48 8.70
N PRO A 127 6.85 29.47 9.48
CA PRO A 127 6.45 30.79 8.95
C PRO A 127 7.56 31.46 8.13
N LYS A 128 8.83 31.25 8.50
CA LYS A 128 9.99 31.73 7.73
C LYS A 128 10.08 31.09 6.33
N ALA A 129 9.98 29.76 6.24
CA ALA A 129 10.05 29.05 4.96
C ALA A 129 8.87 29.42 4.05
N LEU A 130 7.68 29.57 4.62
CA LEU A 130 6.47 30.02 3.92
C LEU A 130 6.63 31.45 3.38
N ALA A 131 7.12 32.38 4.20
CA ALA A 131 7.38 33.76 3.79
C ALA A 131 8.47 33.89 2.71
N GLU A 132 9.58 33.14 2.82
CA GLU A 132 10.65 33.12 1.81
C GLU A 132 10.18 32.54 0.47
N PHE A 133 9.34 31.50 0.51
CA PHE A 133 8.72 30.91 -0.68
C PHE A 133 7.71 31.85 -1.33
N TYR A 134 6.79 32.43 -0.56
CA TYR A 134 5.82 33.40 -1.05
C TYR A 134 6.49 34.60 -1.74
N LYS A 135 7.53 35.18 -1.12
CA LYS A 135 8.31 36.28 -1.74
C LYS A 135 9.01 35.90 -3.04
N THR A 136 9.27 34.62 -3.25
CA THR A 136 10.01 34.12 -4.41
C THR A 136 9.09 33.75 -5.57
N PHE A 137 7.94 33.13 -5.28
CA PHE A 137 7.04 32.52 -6.28
C PHE A 137 5.59 33.05 -6.26
N GLY A 138 5.24 33.88 -5.29
CA GLY A 138 3.92 34.50 -5.15
C GLY A 138 2.76 33.51 -5.04
N ASN A 139 1.54 34.02 -5.27
CA ASN A 139 0.31 33.21 -5.24
C ASN A 139 0.32 32.04 -6.24
N GLU A 140 1.00 32.19 -7.39
CA GLU A 140 1.18 31.13 -8.39
C GLU A 140 1.97 29.93 -7.84
N GLY A 141 3.05 30.18 -7.09
CA GLY A 141 3.76 29.12 -6.38
C GLY A 141 2.94 28.52 -5.23
N MET A 142 2.21 29.37 -4.49
CA MET A 142 1.39 28.93 -3.35
C MET A 142 0.33 27.91 -3.75
N LYS A 143 -0.37 28.15 -4.86
CA LYS A 143 -1.39 27.27 -5.45
C LYS A 143 -0.94 25.81 -5.53
N TYR A 144 0.30 25.58 -5.98
CA TYR A 144 0.82 24.24 -6.24
C TYR A 144 1.38 23.52 -5.02
N ILE A 145 1.71 24.24 -3.94
CA ILE A 145 2.08 23.66 -2.65
C ILE A 145 0.89 23.56 -1.69
N ALA A 146 -0.21 24.28 -1.97
CA ALA A 146 -1.44 24.21 -1.19
C ALA A 146 -2.04 22.80 -1.24
N ASN A 147 -2.16 22.18 -2.43
CA ASN A 147 -2.77 20.86 -2.59
C ASN A 147 -1.79 19.68 -2.46
N ASP A 148 -0.52 19.85 -2.87
CA ASP A 148 0.56 18.87 -2.67
C ASP A 148 1.80 19.58 -2.09
N PRO A 149 1.97 19.56 -0.75
CA PRO A 149 3.11 20.17 -0.07
C PRO A 149 4.48 19.65 -0.52
N GLU A 150 4.58 18.45 -1.11
CA GLU A 150 5.86 17.93 -1.60
C GLU A 150 6.42 18.75 -2.77
N ASN A 151 5.55 19.47 -3.51
CA ASN A 151 5.96 20.36 -4.59
C ASN A 151 6.83 21.52 -4.12
N PHE A 152 6.80 21.87 -2.83
CA PHE A 152 7.70 22.86 -2.23
C PHE A 152 9.17 22.54 -2.52
N PHE A 153 9.57 21.27 -2.41
CA PHE A 153 10.97 20.87 -2.64
C PHE A 153 11.38 20.97 -4.11
N LEU A 154 10.47 20.68 -5.04
CA LEU A 154 10.71 20.77 -6.49
C LEU A 154 10.79 22.21 -6.96
N ILE A 155 9.90 23.08 -6.49
CA ILE A 155 9.87 24.50 -6.84
C ILE A 155 11.06 25.24 -6.21
N SER A 156 11.42 24.91 -4.96
CA SER A 156 12.46 25.61 -4.19
C SER A 156 13.90 25.20 -4.54
N GLU A 157 14.14 24.18 -5.39
CA GLU A 157 15.50 23.72 -5.73
C GLU A 157 16.35 24.86 -6.33
N ASN A 158 15.75 25.63 -7.23
CA ASN A 158 16.38 26.75 -7.92
C ASN A 158 15.29 27.71 -8.42
N LYS A 159 15.45 29.02 -8.20
CA LYS A 159 14.43 30.04 -8.52
C LYS A 159 13.98 29.99 -9.99
N ASP A 160 14.92 29.93 -10.92
CA ASP A 160 14.61 29.98 -12.35
C ASP A 160 13.91 28.68 -12.80
N ARG A 161 14.37 27.53 -12.30
CA ARG A 161 13.69 26.23 -12.50
C ARG A 161 12.30 26.17 -11.88
N GLY A 162 12.11 26.76 -10.69
CA GLY A 162 10.84 26.83 -10.00
C GLY A 162 9.82 27.66 -10.77
N MET A 163 10.23 28.82 -11.29
CA MET A 163 9.40 29.64 -12.19
C MET A 163 9.08 28.92 -13.51
N ASP A 164 10.07 28.26 -14.13
CA ASP A 164 9.86 27.42 -15.30
C ASP A 164 8.85 26.29 -15.06
N LEU A 165 8.91 25.65 -13.88
CA LEU A 165 8.01 24.57 -13.47
C LEU A 165 6.58 25.07 -13.25
N ILE A 166 6.42 26.21 -12.56
CA ILE A 166 5.13 26.88 -12.34
C ILE A 166 4.50 27.29 -13.68
N ASN A 167 5.26 27.94 -14.57
CA ASN A 167 4.79 28.33 -15.90
C ASN A 167 4.34 27.12 -16.73
N LEU A 168 5.10 26.03 -16.70
CA LEU A 168 4.77 24.79 -17.40
C LEU A 168 3.53 24.09 -16.81
N ALA A 169 3.35 24.14 -15.49
CA ALA A 169 2.15 23.66 -14.81
C ALA A 169 0.92 24.54 -15.11
N ASN A 170 1.08 25.85 -15.23
CA ASN A 170 0.01 26.76 -15.67
C ASN A 170 -0.44 26.48 -17.11
N GLU A 171 0.50 26.14 -18.01
CA GLU A 171 0.22 25.76 -19.40
C GLU A 171 -0.45 24.37 -19.52
N LYS A 172 0.11 23.36 -18.84
CA LYS A 172 -0.22 21.94 -19.08
C LYS A 172 -1.03 21.29 -17.95
N GLY A 173 -1.12 21.92 -16.79
CA GLY A 173 -1.80 21.45 -15.58
C GLY A 173 -0.85 20.79 -14.56
N ASP A 174 -1.39 20.52 -13.38
CA ASP A 174 -0.70 19.95 -12.20
C ASP A 174 0.03 18.63 -12.48
N ILE A 175 -0.34 17.93 -13.56
CA ILE A 175 0.32 16.72 -14.09
C ILE A 175 1.85 16.87 -14.26
N ILE A 176 2.34 18.09 -14.41
CA ILE A 176 3.76 18.39 -14.60
C ILE A 176 4.59 18.07 -13.34
N PHE A 177 4.04 18.21 -12.13
CA PHE A 177 4.78 17.96 -10.90
C PHE A 177 5.25 16.51 -10.71
N PRO A 178 4.39 15.48 -10.78
CA PRO A 178 4.84 14.08 -10.69
C PRO A 178 5.76 13.69 -11.85
N LEU A 179 5.56 14.24 -13.05
CA LEU A 179 6.44 14.02 -14.20
C LEU A 179 7.83 14.64 -14.01
N ALA A 180 7.91 15.89 -13.53
CA ALA A 180 9.17 16.56 -13.22
C ALA A 180 9.92 15.85 -12.09
N ARG A 181 9.20 15.31 -11.10
CA ARG A 181 9.76 14.51 -9.99
C ARG A 181 10.41 13.20 -10.48
N LYS A 182 9.81 12.54 -11.48
CA LYS A 182 10.26 11.22 -12.00
C LYS A 182 11.26 11.32 -13.17
N HIS A 183 11.07 12.28 -14.07
CA HIS A 183 11.79 12.38 -15.35
C HIS A 183 12.49 13.74 -15.57
N GLY A 184 12.34 14.70 -14.65
CA GLY A 184 12.89 16.06 -14.76
C GLY A 184 12.03 17.02 -15.59
N ILE A 185 12.13 18.32 -15.28
CA ILE A 185 11.35 19.38 -15.95
C ILE A 185 11.57 19.39 -17.47
N GLY A 186 12.79 19.11 -17.92
CA GLY A 186 13.15 19.05 -19.35
C GLY A 186 12.33 18.03 -20.14
N PHE A 187 11.95 16.90 -19.53
CA PHE A 187 11.08 15.91 -20.16
C PHE A 187 9.67 16.48 -20.41
N ALA A 188 9.09 17.12 -19.40
CA ALA A 188 7.74 17.68 -19.48
C ALA A 188 7.62 18.90 -20.44
N LYS A 189 8.75 19.56 -20.76
CA LYS A 189 8.79 20.59 -21.81
C LYS A 189 8.64 20.02 -23.22
N LEU A 190 9.16 18.81 -23.49
CA LEU A 190 9.25 18.23 -24.84
C LEU A 190 7.93 17.76 -25.45
N TYR A 191 6.89 17.51 -24.63
CA TYR A 191 5.66 16.84 -25.05
C TYR A 191 4.40 17.67 -24.73
N ASP A 192 3.35 17.48 -25.53
CA ASP A 192 2.05 18.10 -25.30
C ASP A 192 1.29 17.46 -24.12
N LYS A 193 0.22 18.12 -23.66
CA LYS A 193 -0.59 17.64 -22.52
C LYS A 193 -1.18 16.25 -22.74
N GLU A 194 -1.51 15.89 -23.98
CA GLU A 194 -2.10 14.59 -24.32
C GLU A 194 -1.07 13.47 -24.15
N ILE A 195 0.12 13.63 -24.73
CA ILE A 195 1.25 12.69 -24.56
C ILE A 195 1.63 12.58 -23.09
N LEU A 196 1.67 13.69 -22.34
CA LEU A 196 2.00 13.66 -20.91
C LEU A 196 0.96 12.87 -20.09
N ASN A 197 -0.34 12.98 -20.38
CA ASN A 197 -1.37 12.14 -19.76
C ASN A 197 -1.15 10.65 -20.06
N ILE A 198 -0.79 10.32 -21.30
CA ILE A 198 -0.47 8.94 -21.71
C ILE A 198 0.76 8.42 -20.93
N VAL A 199 1.82 9.22 -20.81
CA VAL A 199 3.02 8.85 -20.05
C VAL A 199 2.73 8.71 -18.54
N ILE A 200 1.82 9.47 -17.96
CA ILE A 200 1.46 9.30 -16.54
C ILE A 200 0.84 7.93 -16.29
N LYS A 201 -0.14 7.51 -17.12
CA LYS A 201 -0.82 6.23 -16.93
C LYS A 201 0.00 5.03 -17.43
N PHE A 202 0.51 5.11 -18.66
CA PHE A 202 1.19 4.00 -19.34
C PHE A 202 2.72 4.03 -19.23
N GLN A 203 3.29 5.06 -18.62
CA GLN A 203 4.73 5.19 -18.34
C GLN A 203 5.58 4.99 -19.61
N ASP A 204 6.71 4.30 -19.47
CA ASP A 204 7.66 4.07 -20.54
C ASP A 204 7.03 3.29 -21.72
N ASP A 205 6.06 2.41 -21.45
CA ASP A 205 5.35 1.65 -22.49
C ASP A 205 4.53 2.56 -23.42
N GLY A 206 3.86 3.57 -22.85
CA GLY A 206 3.12 4.58 -23.63
C GLY A 206 4.04 5.48 -24.44
N LEU A 207 5.16 5.93 -23.84
CA LEU A 207 6.14 6.76 -24.53
C LEU A 207 6.83 6.01 -25.70
N LEU A 208 7.22 4.75 -25.47
CA LEU A 208 7.81 3.90 -26.50
C LEU A 208 6.80 3.63 -27.62
N ALA A 209 5.54 3.35 -27.30
CA ALA A 209 4.50 3.17 -28.30
C ALA A 209 4.28 4.41 -29.17
N ILE A 210 4.27 5.62 -28.58
CA ILE A 210 4.17 6.88 -29.33
C ILE A 210 5.43 7.11 -30.18
N LYS A 211 6.62 6.78 -29.67
CA LYS A 211 7.87 6.89 -30.43
C LYS A 211 7.94 5.92 -31.62
N GLU A 212 7.33 4.75 -31.50
CA GLU A 212 7.37 3.67 -32.48
C GLU A 212 6.24 3.77 -33.52
N TYR A 213 5.02 4.11 -33.10
CA TYR A 213 3.82 4.13 -33.95
C TYR A 213 3.22 5.53 -34.19
N GLY A 214 3.77 6.58 -33.56
CA GLY A 214 3.35 7.97 -33.76
C GLY A 214 1.87 8.21 -33.46
N GLU A 215 1.20 8.93 -34.36
CA GLU A 215 -0.23 9.27 -34.26
C GLU A 215 -1.15 8.04 -34.12
N LYS A 216 -0.76 6.86 -34.64
CA LYS A 216 -1.56 5.64 -34.47
C LYS A 216 -1.67 5.22 -33.01
N ALA A 217 -0.55 5.27 -32.29
CA ALA A 217 -0.55 5.07 -30.84
C ALA A 217 -1.32 6.21 -30.17
N LYS A 218 -1.00 7.48 -30.50
CA LYS A 218 -1.65 8.64 -29.88
C LYS A 218 -3.18 8.56 -29.94
N ILE A 219 -3.75 8.22 -31.10
CA ILE A 219 -5.20 8.00 -31.29
C ILE A 219 -5.73 6.92 -30.33
N LEU A 220 -5.11 5.74 -30.29
CA LEU A 220 -5.59 4.65 -29.43
C LEU A 220 -5.46 4.96 -27.93
N PHE A 221 -4.31 5.49 -27.50
CA PHE A 221 -4.11 5.87 -26.10
C PHE A 221 -5.03 7.02 -25.66
N SER A 222 -5.34 7.98 -26.54
CA SER A 222 -6.34 9.03 -26.23
C SER A 222 -7.77 8.50 -26.21
N LEU A 223 -8.13 7.54 -27.08
CA LEU A 223 -9.46 6.93 -27.08
C LEU A 223 -9.69 6.06 -25.83
N PHE A 224 -8.67 5.31 -25.41
CA PHE A 224 -8.75 4.30 -24.35
C PHE A 224 -7.93 4.65 -23.10
N LEU A 225 -7.66 5.95 -22.87
CA LEU A 225 -6.88 6.41 -21.72
C LEU A 225 -7.44 5.85 -20.40
N ASP A 226 -8.76 5.94 -20.22
CA ASP A 226 -9.44 5.49 -19.00
C ASP A 226 -9.89 4.01 -19.06
N ASP A 227 -9.53 3.25 -20.11
CA ASP A 227 -9.94 1.85 -20.25
C ASP A 227 -8.91 0.92 -19.59
N ASP A 228 -9.27 0.37 -18.42
CA ASP A 228 -8.37 -0.51 -17.67
C ASP A 228 -8.06 -1.81 -18.42
N THR A 229 -8.95 -2.29 -19.29
CA THR A 229 -8.70 -3.45 -20.16
C THR A 229 -7.56 -3.15 -21.12
N PHE A 230 -7.59 -1.97 -21.74
CA PHE A 230 -6.52 -1.50 -22.62
C PHE A 230 -5.20 -1.36 -21.85
N TYR A 231 -5.22 -0.78 -20.64
CA TYR A 231 -4.05 -0.73 -19.77
C TYR A 231 -3.45 -2.11 -19.48
N GLN A 232 -4.27 -3.09 -19.09
CA GLN A 232 -3.80 -4.44 -18.81
C GLN A 232 -3.17 -5.10 -20.04
N ILE A 233 -3.79 -5.03 -21.23
CA ILE A 233 -3.19 -5.68 -22.41
C ILE A 233 -1.88 -5.01 -22.87
N ILE A 234 -1.77 -3.68 -22.79
CA ILE A 234 -0.50 -2.99 -23.09
C ILE A 234 0.58 -3.44 -22.10
N LYS A 235 0.23 -3.60 -20.81
CA LYS A 235 1.17 -4.03 -19.77
C LYS A 235 1.57 -5.51 -19.86
N THR A 236 0.64 -6.39 -20.25
CA THR A 236 0.86 -7.84 -20.34
C THR A 236 1.59 -8.26 -21.62
N TYR A 237 1.20 -7.70 -22.77
CA TYR A 237 1.68 -8.14 -24.09
C TYR A 237 2.60 -7.12 -24.78
N GLY A 238 2.71 -5.91 -24.24
CA GLY A 238 3.54 -4.84 -24.80
C GLY A 238 2.90 -4.14 -25.99
N HIS A 239 3.30 -2.90 -26.22
CA HIS A 239 2.79 -2.07 -27.32
C HIS A 239 3.08 -2.66 -28.71
N LYS A 240 4.17 -3.41 -28.87
CA LYS A 240 4.64 -3.92 -30.17
C LYS A 240 3.66 -4.89 -30.85
N GLN A 241 3.02 -5.74 -30.05
CA GLN A 241 2.06 -6.73 -30.53
C GLN A 241 0.64 -6.16 -30.58
N THR A 242 0.29 -5.37 -29.57
CA THR A 242 -1.09 -4.90 -29.34
C THR A 242 -1.49 -3.72 -30.23
N ILE A 243 -0.66 -2.67 -30.33
CA ILE A 243 -1.01 -1.44 -31.05
C ILE A 243 -1.31 -1.68 -32.54
N PRO A 244 -0.52 -2.47 -33.30
CA PRO A 244 -0.85 -2.76 -34.70
C PRO A 244 -2.18 -3.48 -34.89
N ILE A 245 -2.49 -4.46 -34.03
CA ILE A 245 -3.73 -5.25 -34.10
C ILE A 245 -4.94 -4.38 -33.75
N ILE A 246 -4.87 -3.58 -32.69
CA ILE A 246 -5.98 -2.71 -32.27
C ILE A 246 -6.20 -1.60 -33.32
N TYR A 247 -5.12 -1.03 -33.88
CA TYR A 247 -5.22 -0.01 -34.92
C TYR A 247 -5.81 -0.57 -36.23
N LEU A 248 -5.47 -1.81 -36.59
CA LEU A 248 -6.08 -2.50 -37.73
C LEU A 248 -7.60 -2.59 -37.59
N PHE A 249 -8.13 -2.91 -36.41
CA PHE A 249 -9.57 -2.95 -36.15
C PHE A 249 -10.20 -1.55 -36.09
N TYR A 250 -9.46 -0.55 -35.61
CA TYR A 250 -9.87 0.85 -35.63
C TYR A 250 -10.05 1.39 -37.07
N ASP A 251 -9.07 1.13 -37.93
CA ASP A 251 -8.98 1.70 -39.28
C ASP A 251 -9.86 0.95 -40.30
N ASN A 252 -9.92 -0.38 -40.20
CA ASN A 252 -10.50 -1.23 -41.24
C ASN A 252 -12.04 -1.32 -41.17
N LYS A 253 -12.71 -0.34 -41.77
CA LYS A 253 -14.18 -0.31 -41.94
C LYS A 253 -14.69 -1.55 -42.69
N ASP A 254 -13.96 -1.97 -43.72
CA ASP A 254 -14.32 -3.09 -44.60
C ASP A 254 -14.30 -4.44 -43.89
N PHE A 255 -13.40 -4.65 -42.94
CA PHE A 255 -13.41 -5.85 -42.07
C PHE A 255 -14.81 -6.04 -41.46
N SER A 256 -15.37 -4.96 -40.90
CA SER A 256 -16.68 -5.02 -40.23
C SER A 256 -17.85 -5.20 -41.20
N SER A 257 -17.81 -4.60 -42.39
CA SER A 257 -18.91 -4.66 -43.37
C SER A 257 -18.91 -5.98 -44.15
N HIS A 258 -17.74 -6.48 -44.56
CA HIS A 258 -17.60 -7.76 -45.24
C HIS A 258 -17.92 -8.92 -44.30
N PHE A 259 -17.38 -8.92 -43.06
CA PHE A 259 -17.74 -9.91 -42.04
C PHE A 259 -19.25 -9.92 -41.76
N TYR A 260 -19.87 -8.75 -41.61
CA TYR A 260 -21.33 -8.62 -41.46
C TYR A 260 -22.12 -9.21 -42.65
N SER A 261 -21.73 -8.86 -43.88
CA SER A 261 -22.41 -9.35 -45.09
C SER A 261 -22.30 -10.88 -45.25
N TYR A 262 -21.16 -11.44 -44.86
CA TYR A 262 -20.86 -12.87 -44.94
C TYR A 262 -21.67 -13.65 -43.90
N LEU A 263 -21.67 -13.17 -42.65
CA LEU A 263 -22.43 -13.76 -41.56
C LEU A 263 -23.93 -13.80 -41.82
N LYS A 264 -24.49 -12.77 -42.50
CA LYS A 264 -25.92 -12.64 -42.84
C LYS A 264 -26.51 -13.83 -43.60
N THR A 265 -25.68 -14.68 -44.20
CA THR A 265 -26.11 -15.89 -44.90
C THR A 265 -26.30 -17.12 -44.00
N THR A 266 -25.96 -17.04 -42.71
CA THR A 266 -25.85 -18.21 -41.79
C THR A 266 -26.88 -18.19 -40.67
N SER A 267 -27.35 -19.37 -40.21
CA SER A 267 -28.21 -19.50 -39.01
C SER A 267 -27.55 -19.11 -37.67
N ALA A 268 -26.24 -18.86 -37.72
CA ALA A 268 -25.40 -18.25 -36.69
C ALA A 268 -25.38 -16.71 -36.74
N TYR A 269 -25.99 -16.08 -37.76
CA TYR A 269 -26.01 -14.63 -37.97
C TYR A 269 -26.52 -13.87 -36.75
N GLU A 270 -27.70 -14.25 -36.25
CA GLU A 270 -28.35 -13.58 -35.10
C GLU A 270 -27.46 -13.62 -33.86
N TRP A 271 -26.70 -14.71 -33.68
CA TRP A 271 -25.80 -14.88 -32.56
C TRP A 271 -24.49 -14.09 -32.74
N ILE A 272 -23.76 -14.27 -33.85
CA ILE A 272 -22.49 -13.52 -34.04
C ILE A 272 -22.78 -12.03 -34.15
N SER A 273 -23.89 -11.61 -34.77
CA SER A 273 -24.27 -10.20 -34.78
C SER A 273 -24.62 -9.69 -33.37
N SER A 274 -25.37 -10.45 -32.56
CA SER A 274 -25.64 -10.10 -31.17
C SER A 274 -24.38 -10.04 -30.29
N TRP A 275 -23.36 -10.86 -30.54
CA TRP A 275 -22.12 -10.85 -29.78
C TRP A 275 -21.14 -9.77 -30.28
N TRP A 276 -21.08 -9.54 -31.59
CA TRP A 276 -20.13 -8.60 -32.22
C TRP A 276 -20.65 -7.15 -32.32
N TYR A 277 -21.97 -6.93 -32.27
CA TYR A 277 -22.58 -5.59 -32.34
C TYR A 277 -23.51 -5.29 -31.14
N GLY A 278 -23.89 -6.30 -30.35
CA GLY A 278 -24.82 -6.16 -29.23
C GLY A 278 -26.28 -6.38 -29.64
N THR A 279 -27.17 -6.63 -28.67
CA THR A 279 -28.60 -6.86 -28.92
C THR A 279 -29.40 -5.60 -29.27
N GLU A 280 -28.86 -4.41 -28.99
CA GLU A 280 -29.61 -3.14 -29.09
C GLU A 280 -29.22 -2.27 -30.30
N THR A 281 -28.16 -2.60 -31.05
CA THR A 281 -27.85 -1.92 -32.31
C THR A 281 -28.80 -2.37 -33.41
N SER A 282 -30.02 -1.84 -33.37
CA SER A 282 -30.90 -1.79 -34.55
C SER A 282 -30.09 -1.29 -35.74
N ALA A 283 -30.05 -2.06 -36.83
CA ALA A 283 -29.20 -1.83 -37.99
C ALA A 283 -29.66 -0.65 -38.88
N ALA A 284 -29.78 0.54 -38.28
CA ALA A 284 -30.07 1.81 -38.93
C ALA A 284 -29.85 2.99 -37.96
N ASN A 285 -28.59 3.33 -37.66
CA ASN A 285 -28.22 4.70 -37.27
C ASN A 285 -26.72 4.93 -37.48
N ILE A 286 -26.39 5.56 -38.61
CA ILE A 286 -25.04 6.06 -38.91
C ILE A 286 -24.81 7.30 -38.01
N ARG A 287 -24.43 7.07 -36.75
CA ARG A 287 -23.83 8.10 -35.90
C ARG A 287 -22.32 8.04 -36.07
N SER A 288 -21.76 9.17 -36.50
CA SER A 288 -20.34 9.50 -36.72
C SER A 288 -19.35 8.33 -36.88
N ASP A 289 -18.68 8.32 -38.03
CA ASP A 289 -17.58 7.42 -38.42
C ASP A 289 -16.67 6.97 -37.23
N ALA A 290 -16.23 7.92 -36.42
CA ALA A 290 -15.40 7.72 -35.23
C ALA A 290 -16.01 6.79 -34.15
N SER A 291 -17.34 6.75 -33.98
CA SER A 291 -18.02 5.88 -33.01
C SER A 291 -17.91 4.41 -33.40
N GLY A 292 -17.98 4.11 -34.70
CA GLY A 292 -17.81 2.75 -35.22
C GLY A 292 -16.36 2.26 -35.11
N GLN A 293 -15.41 3.13 -35.45
CA GLN A 293 -13.97 2.83 -35.34
C GLN A 293 -13.54 2.57 -33.89
N ARG A 294 -14.00 3.40 -32.94
CA ARG A 294 -13.78 3.19 -31.50
C ARG A 294 -14.34 1.84 -31.03
N GLU A 295 -15.56 1.49 -31.45
CA GLU A 295 -16.20 0.25 -31.02
C GLU A 295 -15.53 -1.00 -31.62
N ASN A 296 -15.01 -0.92 -32.85
CA ASN A 296 -14.21 -2.00 -33.43
C ASN A 296 -12.86 -2.17 -32.71
N ALA A 297 -12.18 -1.08 -32.37
CA ALA A 297 -10.94 -1.12 -31.60
C ALA A 297 -11.16 -1.74 -30.19
N ARG A 298 -12.28 -1.40 -29.53
CA ARG A 298 -12.68 -2.00 -28.24
C ARG A 298 -12.87 -3.53 -28.33
N LYS A 299 -13.40 -4.04 -29.43
CA LYS A 299 -13.53 -5.50 -29.65
C LYS A 299 -12.16 -6.19 -29.76
N ALA A 300 -11.21 -5.58 -30.47
CA ALA A 300 -9.84 -6.08 -30.51
C ALA A 300 -9.19 -6.09 -29.11
N ILE A 301 -9.40 -5.03 -28.32
CA ILE A 301 -8.93 -4.94 -26.93
C ILE A 301 -9.48 -6.10 -26.09
N ASN A 302 -10.78 -6.36 -26.17
CA ASN A 302 -11.41 -7.47 -25.44
C ASN A 302 -10.93 -8.85 -25.92
N LEU A 303 -10.75 -9.07 -27.23
CA LEU A 303 -10.22 -10.32 -27.77
C LEU A 303 -8.79 -10.58 -27.31
N ILE A 304 -7.93 -9.56 -27.32
CA ILE A 304 -6.55 -9.66 -26.79
C ILE A 304 -6.57 -9.95 -25.28
N TYR A 305 -7.48 -9.34 -24.53
CA TYR A 305 -7.61 -9.58 -23.09
C TYR A 305 -8.06 -11.01 -22.76
N ASP A 306 -9.10 -11.50 -23.44
CA ASP A 306 -9.72 -12.80 -23.16
C ASP A 306 -8.93 -14.00 -23.70
N LEU A 307 -8.18 -13.81 -24.80
CA LEU A 307 -7.55 -14.90 -25.56
C LEU A 307 -6.02 -14.78 -25.61
N GLY A 308 -5.47 -13.58 -25.49
CA GLY A 308 -4.03 -13.34 -25.50
C GLY A 308 -3.35 -13.81 -26.79
N ASN A 309 -2.26 -14.56 -26.62
CA ASN A 309 -1.45 -15.08 -27.73
C ASN A 309 -2.28 -15.97 -28.68
N ASP A 310 -3.29 -16.71 -28.18
CA ASP A 310 -4.18 -17.54 -29.04
C ASP A 310 -4.94 -16.71 -30.10
N PHE A 311 -5.06 -15.39 -29.89
CA PHE A 311 -5.58 -14.44 -30.87
C PHE A 311 -4.46 -13.69 -31.59
N MET A 312 -3.45 -13.20 -30.86
CA MET A 312 -2.38 -12.36 -31.45
C MET A 312 -1.44 -13.11 -32.40
N ASP A 313 -1.15 -14.39 -32.16
CA ASP A 313 -0.24 -15.21 -33.00
C ASP A 313 -0.78 -15.43 -34.43
N ARG A 314 -2.03 -15.03 -34.69
CA ARG A 314 -2.71 -15.05 -35.99
C ARG A 314 -2.39 -13.83 -36.86
N PHE A 315 -1.67 -12.85 -36.30
CA PHE A 315 -1.29 -11.61 -36.97
C PHE A 315 0.24 -11.55 -37.14
N GLU A 316 0.71 -11.63 -38.38
CA GLU A 316 2.14 -11.52 -38.69
C GLU A 316 2.57 -10.03 -38.75
N ILE A 317 3.42 -9.61 -37.82
CA ILE A 317 3.93 -8.23 -37.72
C ILE A 317 5.32 -8.17 -38.34
N LEU A 318 5.42 -7.61 -39.55
CA LEU A 318 6.58 -7.80 -40.43
C LEU A 318 7.69 -6.73 -40.33
N ASP A 319 7.39 -5.48 -40.00
CA ASP A 319 8.40 -4.46 -39.71
C ASP A 319 7.84 -3.36 -38.79
N ILE A 320 8.74 -2.74 -38.02
CA ILE A 320 8.45 -1.93 -36.84
C ILE A 320 8.84 -0.46 -37.07
N ASN A 321 9.72 -0.14 -38.02
CA ASN A 321 10.51 1.09 -37.98
C ASN A 321 10.24 2.18 -39.04
N ASN A 322 9.18 2.10 -39.87
CA ASN A 322 8.76 3.27 -40.64
C ASN A 322 7.30 3.25 -41.12
N VAL A 323 6.47 4.14 -40.57
CA VAL A 323 5.10 4.36 -41.06
C VAL A 323 5.10 5.49 -42.10
N ARG A 324 5.40 5.12 -43.35
CA ARG A 324 4.72 5.71 -44.51
C ARG A 324 3.64 4.72 -44.98
N GLU A 325 2.70 5.17 -45.80
CA GLU A 325 1.39 4.51 -46.02
C GLU A 325 1.45 3.03 -46.47
N GLU A 326 2.57 2.57 -47.02
CA GLU A 326 2.79 1.21 -47.55
C GLU A 326 2.88 0.11 -46.47
N ALA A 327 3.09 0.46 -45.19
CA ALA A 327 3.05 -0.53 -44.10
C ALA A 327 1.61 -1.01 -43.79
N ILE A 328 0.63 -0.11 -43.89
CA ILE A 328 -0.79 -0.46 -43.72
C ILE A 328 -1.25 -1.33 -44.89
N THR A 329 -0.80 -1.02 -46.11
CA THR A 329 -1.17 -1.83 -47.27
C THR A 329 -0.62 -3.26 -47.16
N THR A 330 0.57 -3.50 -46.61
CA THR A 330 1.07 -4.89 -46.49
C THR A 330 0.27 -5.74 -45.49
N ILE A 331 -0.03 -5.21 -44.29
CA ILE A 331 -0.86 -5.92 -43.29
C ILE A 331 -2.32 -6.03 -43.78
N SER A 332 -2.88 -4.97 -44.35
CA SER A 332 -4.23 -4.97 -44.94
C SER A 332 -4.31 -5.90 -46.16
N ASN A 333 -3.28 -5.99 -47.00
CA ASN A 333 -3.22 -6.94 -48.11
C ASN A 333 -3.10 -8.38 -47.62
N LYS A 334 -2.31 -8.67 -46.57
CA LYS A 334 -2.27 -10.02 -45.98
C LYS A 334 -3.60 -10.39 -45.32
N LEU A 335 -4.24 -9.51 -44.55
CA LEU A 335 -5.58 -9.78 -44.01
C LEU A 335 -6.66 -9.90 -45.09
N ARG A 336 -6.65 -9.02 -46.11
CA ARG A 336 -7.58 -9.10 -47.24
C ARG A 336 -7.37 -10.40 -48.04
N ASN A 337 -6.12 -10.84 -48.19
CA ASN A 337 -5.82 -12.15 -48.79
C ASN A 337 -6.21 -13.30 -47.85
N PHE A 338 -6.07 -13.17 -46.54
CA PHE A 338 -6.47 -14.18 -45.55
C PHE A 338 -8.00 -14.44 -45.57
N PHE A 339 -8.82 -13.38 -45.69
CA PHE A 339 -10.26 -13.51 -45.96
C PHE A 339 -10.61 -14.12 -47.34
N VAL A 340 -9.61 -14.36 -48.19
CA VAL A 340 -9.76 -14.92 -49.55
C VAL A 340 -9.03 -16.26 -49.74
N SER A 341 -8.00 -16.61 -48.93
CA SER A 341 -6.94 -17.55 -49.35
C SER A 341 -6.49 -18.61 -48.34
N ASP A 342 -6.41 -18.35 -47.03
CA ASP A 342 -5.65 -19.23 -46.12
C ASP A 342 -6.47 -20.41 -45.61
N VAL A 343 -6.77 -21.31 -46.55
CA VAL A 343 -7.56 -22.51 -46.33
C VAL A 343 -6.83 -23.72 -46.90
N GLU A 344 -5.65 -23.99 -46.34
CA GLU A 344 -4.82 -25.17 -46.69
C GLU A 344 -5.60 -26.49 -46.53
N LYS A 345 -6.67 -26.50 -45.72
CA LYS A 345 -7.63 -27.62 -45.58
C LYS A 345 -8.72 -27.70 -46.65
N VAL A 346 -9.04 -26.61 -47.37
CA VAL A 346 -10.03 -26.56 -48.48
C VAL A 346 -9.39 -26.71 -49.86
N SER A 347 -8.06 -26.64 -50.00
CA SER A 347 -7.35 -27.01 -51.24
C SER A 347 -7.79 -28.40 -51.78
N ARG A 348 -8.12 -29.35 -50.88
CA ARG A 348 -8.62 -30.70 -51.21
C ARG A 348 -10.09 -30.79 -51.63
N LYS A 349 -10.87 -29.70 -51.52
CA LYS A 349 -12.19 -29.50 -52.15
C LYS A 349 -12.08 -28.67 -53.43
N TRP A 350 -11.16 -27.71 -53.49
CA TRP A 350 -10.95 -26.85 -54.66
C TRP A 350 -10.53 -27.65 -55.91
N ILE A 351 -9.73 -28.71 -55.73
CA ILE A 351 -9.38 -29.68 -56.79
C ILE A 351 -10.61 -30.48 -57.32
N ARG A 352 -11.77 -30.41 -56.65
CA ARG A 352 -12.99 -31.16 -56.98
C ARG A 352 -14.20 -30.31 -57.39
N GLN A 353 -14.07 -28.98 -57.49
CA GLN A 353 -15.17 -28.06 -57.84
C GLN A 353 -16.43 -28.17 -56.94
N GLU A 354 -16.29 -28.63 -55.69
CA GLU A 354 -17.40 -28.66 -54.73
C GLU A 354 -17.63 -27.27 -54.12
N GLU A 355 -18.90 -26.86 -53.97
CA GLU A 355 -19.24 -25.61 -53.27
C GLU A 355 -18.71 -25.63 -51.82
N ILE A 356 -18.06 -24.53 -51.42
CA ILE A 356 -17.56 -24.38 -50.06
C ILE A 356 -18.76 -24.19 -49.13
N ALA A 357 -19.06 -25.24 -48.36
CA ALA A 357 -20.17 -25.27 -47.42
C ALA A 357 -20.10 -24.10 -46.43
N LEU A 358 -21.25 -23.51 -46.18
CA LEU A 358 -21.43 -22.36 -45.30
C LEU A 358 -20.96 -22.59 -43.85
N GLN A 359 -20.86 -23.85 -43.42
CA GLN A 359 -20.25 -24.22 -42.13
C GLN A 359 -18.71 -24.12 -42.15
N ASP A 360 -18.03 -24.57 -43.23
CA ASP A 360 -16.57 -24.45 -43.38
C ASP A 360 -16.14 -22.96 -43.29
N LYS A 361 -16.98 -22.09 -43.87
CA LYS A 361 -16.85 -20.63 -43.87
C LYS A 361 -17.01 -19.99 -42.49
N LEU A 362 -17.97 -20.47 -41.69
CA LEU A 362 -18.18 -20.04 -40.31
C LEU A 362 -17.00 -20.44 -39.42
N PHE A 363 -16.50 -21.68 -39.56
CA PHE A 363 -15.37 -22.18 -38.78
C PHE A 363 -14.07 -21.44 -39.08
N ALA A 364 -13.81 -21.08 -40.35
CA ALA A 364 -12.70 -20.21 -40.69
C ALA A 364 -12.77 -18.89 -39.89
N GLY A 365 -13.94 -18.24 -39.86
CA GLY A 365 -14.17 -17.01 -39.07
C GLY A 365 -13.94 -17.17 -37.57
N LEU A 366 -14.31 -18.30 -36.97
CA LEU A 366 -14.05 -18.60 -35.55
C LEU A 366 -12.57 -18.88 -35.26
N ASP A 367 -11.82 -19.37 -36.26
CA ASP A 367 -10.37 -19.54 -36.18
C ASP A 367 -9.69 -18.16 -36.09
N ILE A 368 -10.03 -17.22 -36.99
CA ILE A 368 -9.50 -15.83 -36.96
C ILE A 368 -9.62 -15.20 -35.57
N LEU A 369 -10.75 -15.46 -34.91
CA LEU A 369 -11.10 -14.87 -33.62
C LEU A 369 -10.44 -15.56 -32.42
N GLY A 370 -9.57 -16.56 -32.62
CA GLY A 370 -8.92 -17.28 -31.51
C GLY A 370 -9.86 -18.19 -30.71
N LEU A 371 -11.07 -18.45 -31.22
CA LEU A 371 -12.11 -19.19 -30.49
C LEU A 371 -12.06 -20.71 -30.73
N ILE A 372 -11.25 -21.18 -31.69
CA ILE A 372 -10.98 -22.61 -31.91
C ILE A 372 -9.46 -22.89 -32.02
N PRO A 373 -8.97 -24.08 -31.62
CA PRO A 373 -7.56 -24.43 -31.72
C PRO A 373 -7.04 -24.59 -33.15
N ILE A 374 -5.85 -24.03 -33.41
CA ILE A 374 -5.17 -24.06 -34.71
C ILE A 374 -5.01 -25.50 -35.22
N GLY A 375 -5.27 -25.71 -36.51
CA GLY A 375 -4.95 -26.96 -37.21
C GLY A 375 -5.89 -28.15 -36.92
N SER A 376 -6.83 -28.05 -35.97
CA SER A 376 -7.66 -29.19 -35.54
C SER A 376 -8.55 -29.78 -36.63
N GLY A 377 -8.85 -29.01 -37.69
CA GLY A 377 -9.92 -29.33 -38.63
C GLY A 377 -11.28 -29.18 -37.96
N VAL A 378 -12.34 -29.72 -38.58
CA VAL A 378 -13.68 -29.78 -37.94
C VAL A 378 -13.63 -30.77 -36.78
N SER A 379 -13.15 -30.29 -35.64
CA SER A 379 -12.98 -31.08 -34.42
C SER A 379 -14.33 -31.36 -33.79
N LYS A 380 -14.42 -32.42 -32.97
CA LYS A 380 -15.67 -32.76 -32.28
C LYS A 380 -16.16 -31.64 -31.35
N GLY A 381 -15.25 -30.82 -30.81
CA GLY A 381 -15.62 -29.64 -30.01
C GLY A 381 -16.20 -28.48 -30.83
N ALA A 382 -15.78 -28.32 -32.09
CA ALA A 382 -16.35 -27.32 -32.99
C ALA A 382 -17.87 -27.53 -33.22
N LYS A 383 -18.36 -28.78 -33.16
CA LYS A 383 -19.80 -29.09 -33.16
C LYS A 383 -20.52 -28.50 -31.94
N PHE A 384 -19.94 -28.61 -30.74
CA PHE A 384 -20.52 -28.05 -29.51
C PHE A 384 -20.39 -26.53 -29.45
N ALA A 385 -19.34 -25.95 -30.04
CA ALA A 385 -19.26 -24.51 -30.27
C ALA A 385 -20.44 -24.00 -31.12
N VAL A 386 -20.81 -24.69 -32.21
CA VAL A 386 -21.99 -24.32 -33.03
C VAL A 386 -23.31 -24.59 -32.30
N GLN A 387 -23.46 -25.75 -31.66
CA GLN A 387 -24.69 -26.15 -30.95
C GLN A 387 -24.96 -25.24 -29.73
N GLY A 388 -23.94 -24.98 -28.93
CA GLY A 388 -23.98 -24.11 -27.74
C GLY A 388 -23.84 -22.62 -28.05
N ALA A 389 -23.69 -22.21 -29.31
CA ALA A 389 -23.40 -20.83 -29.66
C ALA A 389 -24.43 -19.83 -29.13
N ARG A 390 -25.71 -20.18 -29.23
CA ARG A 390 -26.81 -19.32 -28.72
C ARG A 390 -26.83 -19.20 -27.18
N LEU A 391 -26.09 -20.05 -26.48
CA LEU A 391 -26.00 -20.07 -25.02
C LEU A 391 -24.78 -19.28 -24.51
N ALA A 392 -23.68 -19.28 -25.26
CA ALA A 392 -22.46 -18.60 -24.87
C ALA A 392 -22.56 -17.09 -25.16
N ARG A 393 -22.41 -16.28 -24.11
CA ARG A 393 -22.42 -14.81 -24.18
C ARG A 393 -21.02 -14.19 -24.09
N THR A 394 -19.99 -15.01 -23.93
CA THR A 394 -18.60 -14.58 -23.75
C THR A 394 -17.65 -15.40 -24.61
N THR A 395 -16.57 -14.76 -25.06
CA THR A 395 -15.35 -15.37 -25.64
C THR A 395 -14.89 -16.61 -24.87
N LYS A 396 -14.79 -16.50 -23.54
CA LYS A 396 -14.43 -17.59 -22.62
C LYS A 396 -15.39 -18.77 -22.72
N GLY A 397 -16.70 -18.51 -22.76
CA GLY A 397 -17.73 -19.52 -23.00
C GLY A 397 -17.56 -20.25 -24.33
N PHE A 398 -17.26 -19.51 -25.40
CA PHE A 398 -16.96 -20.06 -26.72
C PHE A 398 -15.75 -20.95 -26.76
N LYS A 399 -14.62 -20.46 -26.22
CA LYS A 399 -13.37 -21.22 -26.11
C LYS A 399 -13.60 -22.54 -25.36
N GLY A 400 -14.34 -22.49 -24.25
CA GLY A 400 -14.79 -23.68 -23.54
C GLY A 400 -15.60 -24.63 -24.42
N LEU A 401 -16.62 -24.14 -25.15
CA LEU A 401 -17.41 -24.99 -26.05
C LEU A 401 -16.57 -25.62 -27.17
N ALA A 402 -15.58 -24.90 -27.71
CA ALA A 402 -14.64 -25.44 -28.70
C ALA A 402 -13.71 -26.51 -28.12
N HIS A 403 -13.38 -26.43 -26.82
CA HIS A 403 -12.62 -27.43 -26.07
C HIS A 403 -13.49 -28.55 -25.47
N LEU A 404 -14.83 -28.43 -25.54
CA LEU A 404 -15.75 -29.43 -25.02
C LEU A 404 -15.69 -30.71 -25.85
N THR A 405 -15.54 -31.85 -25.19
CA THR A 405 -15.44 -33.15 -25.86
C THR A 405 -16.75 -33.90 -25.82
N GLU A 406 -17.00 -34.69 -26.88
CA GLU A 406 -18.17 -35.57 -26.96
C GLU A 406 -18.24 -36.54 -25.77
N ALA A 407 -17.08 -37.01 -25.28
CA ALA A 407 -16.98 -37.82 -24.08
C ALA A 407 -17.63 -37.14 -22.85
N LEU A 408 -17.33 -35.86 -22.59
CA LEU A 408 -17.90 -35.13 -21.45
C LEU A 408 -19.42 -34.99 -21.58
N VAL A 409 -19.92 -34.66 -22.78
CA VAL A 409 -21.36 -34.51 -23.03
C VAL A 409 -22.07 -35.87 -22.92
N THR A 410 -21.47 -36.96 -23.42
CA THR A 410 -22.05 -38.31 -23.25
C THR A 410 -22.00 -38.83 -21.81
N THR A 411 -21.04 -38.40 -20.99
CA THR A 411 -20.93 -38.83 -19.59
C THR A 411 -21.87 -38.08 -18.66
N TYR A 412 -22.04 -36.76 -18.83
CA TYR A 412 -22.81 -35.92 -17.88
C TYR A 412 -24.05 -35.24 -18.49
N GLY A 413 -24.36 -35.46 -19.77
CA GLY A 413 -25.54 -34.93 -20.46
C GLY A 413 -25.35 -33.56 -21.11
N ASP A 414 -26.39 -33.12 -21.83
CA ASP A 414 -26.40 -31.87 -22.60
C ASP A 414 -26.32 -30.60 -21.72
N ASP A 415 -26.66 -30.68 -20.42
CA ASP A 415 -26.50 -29.59 -19.45
C ASP A 415 -25.05 -29.07 -19.37
N VAL A 416 -24.08 -29.94 -19.66
CA VAL A 416 -22.66 -29.57 -19.82
C VAL A 416 -22.48 -28.47 -20.87
N ILE A 417 -23.22 -28.52 -21.97
CA ILE A 417 -23.11 -27.54 -23.06
C ILE A 417 -23.52 -26.16 -22.53
N GLN A 418 -24.64 -26.04 -21.83
CA GLN A 418 -25.07 -24.77 -21.24
C GLN A 418 -24.12 -24.29 -20.13
N PHE A 419 -23.63 -25.21 -19.30
CA PHE A 419 -22.69 -24.88 -18.23
C PHE A 419 -21.34 -24.38 -18.77
N VAL A 420 -20.78 -25.06 -19.77
CA VAL A 420 -19.52 -24.65 -20.43
C VAL A 420 -19.71 -23.39 -21.27
N ALA A 421 -20.87 -23.20 -21.91
CA ALA A 421 -21.21 -21.94 -22.58
C ALA A 421 -21.19 -20.73 -21.62
N LYS A 422 -21.51 -20.94 -20.33
CA LYS A 422 -21.47 -19.91 -19.30
C LYS A 422 -20.08 -19.71 -18.68
N HIS A 423 -19.36 -20.80 -18.39
CA HIS A 423 -18.13 -20.76 -17.57
C HIS A 423 -16.83 -21.00 -18.34
N GLY A 424 -16.91 -21.42 -19.62
CA GLY A 424 -15.78 -21.71 -20.48
C GLY A 424 -14.93 -22.89 -20.01
N ASP A 425 -13.62 -22.80 -20.25
CA ASP A 425 -12.63 -23.80 -19.83
C ASP A 425 -12.64 -24.07 -18.32
N ASP A 426 -12.97 -23.07 -17.50
CA ASP A 426 -13.10 -23.27 -16.05
C ASP A 426 -14.29 -24.15 -15.69
N GLY A 427 -15.36 -24.08 -16.49
CA GLY A 427 -16.47 -25.03 -16.41
C GLY A 427 -16.03 -26.46 -16.73
N ILE A 428 -15.24 -26.65 -17.79
CA ILE A 428 -14.66 -27.97 -18.14
C ILE A 428 -13.76 -28.50 -17.04
N LYS A 429 -12.85 -27.66 -16.51
CA LYS A 429 -11.97 -28.03 -15.38
C LYS A 429 -12.80 -28.44 -14.17
N ALA A 430 -13.82 -27.66 -13.81
CA ALA A 430 -14.63 -27.92 -12.63
C ALA A 430 -15.52 -29.16 -12.78
N ILE A 431 -16.06 -29.44 -13.97
CA ILE A 431 -16.77 -30.70 -14.28
C ILE A 431 -15.85 -31.89 -14.05
N LYS A 432 -14.64 -31.88 -14.64
CA LYS A 432 -13.64 -32.94 -14.47
C LYS A 432 -13.22 -33.11 -13.01
N ALA A 433 -13.06 -32.01 -12.28
CA ALA A 433 -12.61 -32.02 -10.88
C ALA A 433 -13.69 -32.52 -9.89
N THR A 434 -14.97 -32.53 -10.27
CA THR A 434 -16.09 -32.87 -9.39
C THR A 434 -16.96 -34.02 -9.87
N ASP A 435 -16.55 -34.70 -10.95
CA ASP A 435 -17.33 -35.76 -11.61
C ASP A 435 -18.75 -35.27 -11.96
N GLY A 436 -18.83 -34.11 -12.63
CA GLY A 436 -20.07 -33.46 -13.05
C GLY A 436 -20.85 -32.72 -11.96
N LYS A 437 -20.64 -33.02 -10.66
CA LYS A 437 -21.41 -32.43 -9.55
C LYS A 437 -21.42 -30.90 -9.50
N ILE A 438 -20.40 -30.22 -10.06
CA ILE A 438 -20.33 -28.76 -10.10
C ILE A 438 -21.59 -28.11 -10.70
N ILE A 439 -22.24 -28.76 -11.67
CA ILE A 439 -23.43 -28.20 -12.34
C ILE A 439 -24.54 -27.94 -11.32
N TYR A 440 -24.78 -28.91 -10.43
CA TYR A 440 -25.73 -28.77 -9.32
C TYR A 440 -25.22 -27.79 -8.24
N LEU A 441 -23.94 -27.88 -7.84
CA LEU A 441 -23.40 -26.99 -6.80
C LEU A 441 -23.45 -25.51 -7.20
N ALA A 442 -23.23 -25.19 -8.48
CA ALA A 442 -23.35 -23.84 -9.02
C ALA A 442 -24.81 -23.36 -9.11
N GLN A 443 -25.77 -24.26 -9.34
CA GLN A 443 -27.21 -23.93 -9.26
C GLN A 443 -27.64 -23.62 -7.83
N GLN A 444 -27.13 -24.36 -6.83
CA GLN A 444 -27.49 -24.16 -5.42
C GLN A 444 -26.82 -22.92 -4.78
N TYR A 445 -25.52 -22.74 -5.01
CA TYR A 445 -24.71 -21.74 -4.29
C TYR A 445 -24.12 -20.62 -5.18
N GLY A 446 -24.43 -20.65 -6.48
CA GLY A 446 -24.02 -19.63 -7.46
C GLY A 446 -22.65 -19.85 -8.11
N ASP A 447 -22.32 -18.96 -9.03
CA ASP A 447 -21.20 -19.10 -9.97
C ASP A 447 -19.81 -19.05 -9.31
N ASP A 448 -19.70 -18.48 -8.11
CA ASP A 448 -18.48 -18.46 -7.30
C ASP A 448 -17.90 -19.86 -7.07
N VAL A 449 -18.75 -20.89 -6.94
CA VAL A 449 -18.30 -22.27 -6.75
C VAL A 449 -17.45 -22.74 -7.92
N VAL A 450 -17.81 -22.36 -9.15
CA VAL A 450 -17.05 -22.75 -10.36
C VAL A 450 -15.66 -22.14 -10.35
N ARG A 451 -15.54 -20.88 -9.89
CA ARG A 451 -14.27 -20.17 -9.73
C ARG A 451 -13.38 -20.79 -8.66
N TYR A 452 -13.95 -21.23 -7.53
CA TYR A 452 -13.17 -21.90 -6.48
C TYR A 452 -12.74 -23.32 -6.89
N VAL A 453 -13.61 -24.09 -7.54
CA VAL A 453 -13.32 -25.46 -7.98
C VAL A 453 -12.35 -25.48 -9.17
N SER A 454 -12.42 -24.52 -10.11
CA SER A 454 -11.43 -24.44 -11.19
C SER A 454 -10.03 -24.05 -10.69
N LYS A 455 -9.94 -23.31 -9.57
CA LYS A 455 -8.69 -22.84 -8.94
C LYS A 455 -8.08 -23.86 -7.97
N TYR A 456 -8.89 -24.52 -7.15
CA TYR A 456 -8.46 -25.38 -6.04
C TYR A 456 -8.85 -26.87 -6.19
N GLY A 457 -9.55 -27.24 -7.28
CA GLY A 457 -9.93 -28.62 -7.56
C GLY A 457 -11.17 -29.12 -6.81
N GLY A 458 -11.40 -30.43 -6.86
CA GLY A 458 -12.61 -31.07 -6.35
C GLY A 458 -12.82 -30.95 -4.84
N ASP A 459 -11.75 -30.78 -4.06
CA ASP A 459 -11.83 -30.65 -2.60
C ASP A 459 -12.44 -29.31 -2.17
N ALA A 460 -12.29 -28.25 -2.97
CA ALA A 460 -13.07 -27.01 -2.78
C ALA A 460 -14.57 -27.27 -2.98
N GLY A 461 -14.92 -28.12 -3.94
CA GLY A 461 -16.30 -28.56 -4.19
C GLY A 461 -16.89 -29.28 -2.99
N LYS A 462 -16.16 -30.26 -2.42
CA LYS A 462 -16.54 -30.97 -1.18
C LYS A 462 -16.66 -30.04 0.03
N THR A 463 -15.75 -29.06 0.13
CA THR A 463 -15.74 -28.06 1.22
C THR A 463 -16.98 -27.17 1.14
N ILE A 464 -17.34 -26.72 -0.06
CA ILE A 464 -18.56 -25.93 -0.31
C ILE A 464 -19.82 -26.80 -0.12
N GLU A 465 -19.82 -28.07 -0.55
CA GLU A 465 -20.91 -29.03 -0.29
C GLU A 465 -21.13 -29.26 1.22
N LYS A 466 -20.06 -29.32 2.04
CA LYS A 466 -20.14 -29.49 3.51
C LYS A 466 -20.68 -28.25 4.24
N TYR A 467 -20.25 -27.04 3.85
CA TYR A 467 -20.48 -25.81 4.62
C TYR A 467 -21.45 -24.81 3.97
N GLY A 468 -21.79 -25.01 2.70
CA GLY A 468 -22.65 -24.13 1.89
C GLY A 468 -22.21 -22.66 1.91
N ASP A 469 -23.20 -21.78 2.01
CA ASP A 469 -23.02 -20.32 2.00
C ASP A 469 -22.07 -19.78 3.08
N LYS A 470 -21.76 -20.56 4.14
CA LYS A 470 -20.80 -20.13 5.17
C LYS A 470 -19.39 -19.96 4.59
N VAL A 471 -18.93 -20.89 3.75
CA VAL A 471 -17.62 -20.76 3.06
C VAL A 471 -17.64 -19.53 2.15
N LEU A 472 -18.71 -19.38 1.37
CA LEU A 472 -18.80 -18.35 0.34
C LEU A 472 -18.94 -16.94 0.93
N SER A 473 -19.72 -16.77 2.00
CA SER A 473 -19.84 -15.49 2.71
C SER A 473 -18.52 -15.07 3.37
N LEU A 474 -17.80 -15.99 4.01
CA LEU A 474 -16.49 -15.71 4.60
C LEU A 474 -15.44 -15.40 3.52
N ALA A 475 -15.44 -16.13 2.41
CA ALA A 475 -14.52 -15.86 1.30
C ALA A 475 -14.80 -14.49 0.62
N ARG A 476 -16.06 -14.08 0.49
CA ARG A 476 -16.42 -12.72 0.03
C ARG A 476 -16.01 -11.62 1.02
N LEU A 477 -16.01 -11.90 2.33
CA LEU A 477 -15.70 -10.92 3.38
C LEU A 477 -14.21 -10.81 3.73
N HIS A 478 -13.44 -11.88 3.51
CA HIS A 478 -12.06 -12.02 3.97
C HIS A 478 -11.07 -12.48 2.88
N GLY A 479 -11.55 -12.84 1.69
CA GLY A 479 -10.74 -13.21 0.52
C GLY A 479 -10.80 -14.70 0.16
N ASP A 480 -10.47 -15.01 -1.10
CA ASP A 480 -10.48 -16.36 -1.68
C ASP A 480 -9.71 -17.42 -0.87
N GLU A 481 -8.70 -17.01 -0.10
CA GLU A 481 -7.89 -17.93 0.72
C GLU A 481 -8.69 -18.66 1.79
N VAL A 482 -9.83 -18.10 2.22
CA VAL A 482 -10.75 -18.76 3.16
C VAL A 482 -11.10 -20.17 2.67
N VAL A 483 -11.38 -20.36 1.37
CA VAL A 483 -11.74 -21.67 0.82
C VAL A 483 -10.58 -22.66 0.98
N ARG A 484 -9.35 -22.21 0.68
CA ARG A 484 -8.10 -22.97 0.83
C ARG A 484 -7.85 -23.37 2.30
N TYR A 485 -8.04 -22.46 3.25
CA TYR A 485 -7.88 -22.77 4.67
C TYR A 485 -8.97 -23.72 5.20
N LEU A 486 -10.21 -23.62 4.70
CA LEU A 486 -11.31 -24.51 5.09
C LEU A 486 -11.18 -25.92 4.50
N MET A 487 -10.54 -26.07 3.34
CA MET A 487 -10.10 -27.38 2.82
C MET A 487 -9.05 -28.03 3.72
N LEU A 488 -8.08 -27.25 4.23
CA LEU A 488 -6.96 -27.76 5.01
C LEU A 488 -7.29 -28.04 6.48
N TYR A 489 -8.12 -27.19 7.11
CA TYR A 489 -8.35 -27.19 8.56
C TYR A 489 -9.81 -27.38 8.96
N GLY A 490 -10.72 -27.56 8.00
CA GLY A 490 -12.11 -27.94 8.25
C GLY A 490 -12.83 -27.06 9.27
N ASP A 491 -13.42 -27.71 10.28
CA ASP A 491 -14.26 -27.06 11.29
C ASP A 491 -13.43 -26.13 12.23
N ASP A 492 -12.14 -26.42 12.42
CA ASP A 492 -11.25 -25.58 13.22
C ASP A 492 -10.83 -24.32 12.46
N GLY A 493 -10.50 -24.47 11.16
CA GLY A 493 -10.34 -23.34 10.25
C GLY A 493 -11.60 -22.46 10.20
N LEU A 494 -12.79 -23.07 10.16
CA LEU A 494 -14.06 -22.34 10.16
C LEU A 494 -14.24 -21.52 11.44
N ARG A 495 -14.00 -22.14 12.59
CA ARG A 495 -14.08 -21.50 13.91
C ARG A 495 -13.13 -20.31 14.04
N VAL A 496 -11.88 -20.47 13.59
CA VAL A 496 -10.86 -19.40 13.62
C VAL A 496 -11.24 -18.25 12.69
N ILE A 497 -11.62 -18.54 11.44
CA ILE A 497 -11.99 -17.52 10.46
C ILE A 497 -13.28 -16.79 10.86
N GLN A 498 -14.28 -17.47 11.42
CA GLN A 498 -15.50 -16.82 11.91
C GLN A 498 -15.24 -15.86 13.09
N LYS A 499 -14.22 -16.14 13.90
CA LYS A 499 -13.90 -15.35 15.09
C LYS A 499 -12.94 -14.19 14.83
N TYR A 500 -11.94 -14.40 13.97
CA TYR A 500 -10.86 -13.44 13.73
C TYR A 500 -10.87 -12.84 12.33
N GLY A 501 -11.58 -13.44 11.38
CA GLY A 501 -11.86 -12.90 10.05
C GLY A 501 -10.63 -12.33 9.33
N ARG A 502 -10.62 -11.01 9.12
CA ARG A 502 -9.53 -10.31 8.44
C ARG A 502 -8.19 -10.39 9.20
N ASP A 503 -8.20 -10.43 10.52
CA ASP A 503 -6.97 -10.37 11.32
C ASP A 503 -6.14 -11.64 11.10
N VAL A 504 -6.78 -12.82 11.12
CA VAL A 504 -6.08 -14.08 10.85
C VAL A 504 -5.66 -14.21 9.38
N MET A 505 -6.43 -13.67 8.42
CA MET A 505 -5.99 -13.60 7.02
C MET A 505 -4.74 -12.72 6.86
N LEU A 506 -4.73 -11.52 7.47
CA LEU A 506 -3.61 -10.60 7.42
C LEU A 506 -2.36 -11.19 8.10
N LEU A 507 -2.50 -11.79 9.27
CA LEU A 507 -1.37 -12.42 9.95
C LEU A 507 -0.83 -13.63 9.16
N SER A 508 -1.69 -14.39 8.48
CA SER A 508 -1.26 -15.51 7.63
C SER A 508 -0.60 -15.03 6.34
N SER A 509 -1.02 -13.91 5.75
CA SER A 509 -0.35 -13.34 4.57
C SER A 509 1.01 -12.72 4.89
N VAL A 510 1.22 -12.23 6.12
CA VAL A 510 2.49 -11.64 6.58
C VAL A 510 3.47 -12.68 7.12
N TYR A 511 2.99 -13.70 7.86
CA TYR A 511 3.85 -14.67 8.55
C TYR A 511 3.70 -16.13 8.07
N GLY A 512 2.87 -16.38 7.05
CA GLY A 512 2.65 -17.68 6.42
C GLY A 512 1.47 -18.49 6.98
N ASP A 513 1.07 -19.51 6.22
CA ASP A 513 -0.07 -20.40 6.51
C ASP A 513 0.00 -21.10 7.88
N ASP A 514 1.20 -21.20 8.48
CA ASP A 514 1.38 -21.73 9.83
C ASP A 514 0.59 -20.94 10.88
N VAL A 515 0.31 -19.65 10.68
CA VAL A 515 -0.56 -18.89 11.61
C VAL A 515 -1.96 -19.50 11.67
N MET A 516 -2.56 -19.84 10.53
CA MET A 516 -3.85 -20.51 10.49
C MET A 516 -3.79 -21.90 11.13
N LYS A 517 -2.77 -22.68 10.77
CA LYS A 517 -2.53 -24.02 11.32
C LYS A 517 -2.47 -24.01 12.85
N LEU A 518 -1.60 -23.17 13.40
CA LEU A 518 -1.40 -23.04 14.84
C LEU A 518 -2.67 -22.53 15.53
N SER A 519 -3.39 -21.58 14.93
CA SER A 519 -4.64 -21.06 15.48
C SER A 519 -5.76 -22.10 15.49
N ALA A 520 -5.81 -23.01 14.51
CA ALA A 520 -6.72 -24.15 14.51
C ALA A 520 -6.41 -25.14 15.66
N PHE A 521 -5.13 -25.43 15.91
CA PHE A 521 -4.74 -26.38 16.98
C PHE A 521 -4.77 -25.80 18.40
N TYR A 522 -4.28 -24.58 18.60
CA TYR A 522 -4.08 -23.98 19.93
C TYR A 522 -5.06 -22.84 20.26
N GLY A 523 -5.88 -22.40 19.30
CA GLY A 523 -6.93 -21.40 19.50
C GLY A 523 -6.43 -19.97 19.69
N ASP A 524 -7.24 -19.19 20.41
CA ASP A 524 -7.15 -17.73 20.60
C ASP A 524 -5.76 -17.19 20.93
N ASP A 525 -4.99 -17.92 21.75
CA ASP A 525 -3.69 -17.50 22.25
C ASP A 525 -2.71 -17.22 21.11
N VAL A 526 -2.78 -17.99 20.03
CA VAL A 526 -1.88 -17.85 18.87
C VAL A 526 -2.09 -16.51 18.18
N ILE A 527 -3.34 -16.12 17.92
CA ILE A 527 -3.64 -14.83 17.27
C ILE A 527 -3.13 -13.67 18.14
N SER A 528 -3.36 -13.74 19.45
CA SER A 528 -2.85 -12.72 20.39
C SER A 528 -1.32 -12.63 20.38
N TYR A 529 -0.63 -13.77 20.47
CA TYR A 529 0.83 -13.82 20.53
C TYR A 529 1.51 -13.46 19.21
N VAL A 530 0.95 -13.88 18.06
CA VAL A 530 1.47 -13.54 16.73
C VAL A 530 1.18 -12.08 16.39
N SER A 531 0.02 -11.53 16.77
CA SER A 531 -0.25 -10.10 16.64
C SER A 531 0.74 -9.25 17.45
N LYS A 532 1.06 -9.66 18.67
CA LYS A 532 1.96 -8.91 19.57
C LYS A 532 3.46 -9.08 19.27
N TYR A 533 3.90 -10.27 18.86
CA TYR A 533 5.32 -10.64 18.74
C TYR A 533 5.75 -11.12 17.34
N GLY A 534 4.84 -11.12 16.36
CA GLY A 534 5.12 -11.41 14.96
C GLY A 534 5.80 -12.76 14.72
N SER A 535 6.87 -12.74 13.93
CA SER A 535 7.66 -13.91 13.57
C SER A 535 8.26 -14.64 14.77
N SER A 536 8.60 -13.94 15.86
CA SER A 536 9.05 -14.58 17.10
C SER A 536 7.93 -15.39 17.75
N GLY A 537 6.68 -14.91 17.64
CA GLY A 537 5.48 -15.66 18.06
C GLY A 537 5.32 -16.95 17.29
N VAL A 538 5.31 -16.87 15.96
CA VAL A 538 5.16 -18.04 15.08
C VAL A 538 6.29 -19.05 15.32
N GLN A 539 7.55 -18.63 15.27
CA GLN A 539 8.71 -19.52 15.45
C GLN A 539 8.69 -20.26 16.81
N SER A 540 8.32 -19.55 17.87
CA SER A 540 8.25 -20.09 19.23
C SER A 540 7.17 -21.16 19.35
N ILE A 541 5.95 -20.87 18.88
CA ILE A 541 4.82 -21.78 18.97
C ILE A 541 4.99 -22.97 18.01
N THR A 542 5.47 -22.75 16.78
CA THR A 542 5.75 -23.84 15.81
C THR A 542 6.75 -24.86 16.37
N LYS A 543 7.81 -24.42 17.06
CA LYS A 543 8.87 -25.32 17.53
C LYS A 543 8.54 -26.01 18.87
N TYR A 544 7.79 -25.36 19.77
CA TYR A 544 7.61 -25.83 21.16
C TYR A 544 6.16 -26.07 21.59
N GLY A 545 5.17 -25.65 20.79
CA GLY A 545 3.75 -25.98 20.99
C GLY A 545 3.19 -25.68 22.38
N ASP A 546 2.46 -26.64 22.93
CA ASP A 546 1.83 -26.57 24.26
C ASP A 546 2.79 -26.16 25.38
N GLU A 547 4.06 -26.55 25.32
CA GLU A 547 5.00 -26.24 26.41
C GLU A 547 5.21 -24.72 26.52
N VAL A 548 5.42 -24.03 25.40
CA VAL A 548 5.69 -22.58 25.44
C VAL A 548 4.42 -21.79 25.74
N ILE A 549 3.25 -22.25 25.28
CA ILE A 549 1.93 -21.67 25.62
C ILE A 549 1.63 -21.84 27.11
N SER A 550 1.88 -23.02 27.69
CA SER A 550 1.70 -23.30 29.12
C SER A 550 2.62 -22.43 29.99
N LEU A 551 3.89 -22.28 29.58
CA LEU A 551 4.83 -21.39 30.25
C LEU A 551 4.39 -19.92 30.13
N ALA A 552 3.90 -19.48 28.98
CA ALA A 552 3.37 -18.13 28.76
C ALA A 552 2.19 -17.82 29.69
N LYS A 553 1.17 -18.70 29.73
CA LYS A 553 0.02 -18.58 30.64
C LYS A 553 0.43 -18.53 32.12
N LYS A 554 1.50 -19.24 32.50
CA LYS A 554 1.98 -19.31 33.90
C LYS A 554 2.90 -18.14 34.31
N HIS A 555 3.62 -17.54 33.37
CA HIS A 555 4.74 -16.64 33.69
C HIS A 555 4.71 -15.27 32.99
N GLY A 556 3.85 -15.09 31.99
CA GLY A 556 3.73 -13.89 31.16
C GLY A 556 3.95 -14.22 29.68
N ASP A 557 3.22 -13.53 28.81
CA ASP A 557 3.29 -13.70 27.35
C ASP A 557 4.67 -13.34 26.75
N ASP A 558 5.47 -12.53 27.45
CA ASP A 558 6.90 -12.32 27.22
C ASP A 558 7.71 -13.63 27.05
N VAL A 559 7.26 -14.76 27.61
CA VAL A 559 7.81 -16.10 27.32
C VAL A 559 7.88 -16.36 25.82
N ILE A 560 6.80 -16.09 25.09
CA ILE A 560 6.68 -16.39 23.66
C ILE A 560 7.77 -15.65 22.89
N MET A 561 7.90 -14.35 23.15
CA MET A 561 8.92 -13.47 22.55
C MET A 561 10.33 -13.98 22.81
N TYR A 562 10.71 -14.18 24.08
CA TYR A 562 12.08 -14.57 24.42
C TYR A 562 12.44 -15.99 23.96
N VAL A 563 11.47 -16.92 23.95
CA VAL A 563 11.69 -18.27 23.44
C VAL A 563 11.79 -18.28 21.90
N GLY A 564 11.07 -17.40 21.21
CA GLY A 564 11.27 -17.16 19.76
C GLY A 564 12.66 -16.61 19.47
N MET A 565 13.07 -15.54 20.16
CA MET A 565 14.37 -14.88 19.98
C MET A 565 15.59 -15.75 20.34
N TYR A 566 15.47 -16.64 21.35
CA TYR A 566 16.62 -17.34 21.95
C TYR A 566 16.54 -18.86 21.90
N GLY A 567 15.49 -19.42 21.30
CA GLY A 567 15.33 -20.85 21.09
C GLY A 567 15.42 -21.68 22.38
N ASP A 568 16.19 -22.78 22.32
CA ASP A 568 16.21 -23.79 23.39
C ASP A 568 16.78 -23.27 24.72
N ASP A 569 17.68 -22.27 24.68
CA ASP A 569 18.18 -21.61 25.89
C ASP A 569 17.16 -20.64 26.48
N GLY A 570 16.34 -20.00 25.63
CA GLY A 570 15.17 -19.25 26.06
C GLY A 570 14.16 -20.17 26.78
N LEU A 571 13.85 -21.33 26.21
CA LEU A 571 12.93 -22.30 26.81
C LEU A 571 13.44 -22.83 28.15
N LYS A 572 14.73 -23.18 28.25
CA LYS A 572 15.37 -23.60 29.51
C LYS A 572 15.25 -22.55 30.62
N LEU A 573 15.32 -21.26 30.26
CA LEU A 573 15.13 -20.15 31.20
C LEU A 573 13.65 -19.91 31.52
N ALA A 574 12.74 -19.97 30.55
CA ALA A 574 11.30 -19.86 30.77
C ALA A 574 10.77 -20.92 31.77
N ARG A 575 11.30 -22.15 31.71
CA ARG A 575 11.05 -23.22 32.71
C ARG A 575 11.48 -22.86 34.15
N LYS A 576 12.27 -21.79 34.36
CA LYS A 576 12.62 -21.25 35.69
C LYS A 576 11.71 -20.10 36.13
N GLY A 577 10.64 -19.83 35.39
CA GLY A 577 9.65 -18.80 35.69
C GLY A 577 10.17 -17.37 35.57
N LYS A 578 9.56 -16.45 36.31
CA LYS A 578 9.84 -15.00 36.25
C LYS A 578 11.32 -14.64 36.44
N ALA A 579 12.07 -15.43 37.21
CA ALA A 579 13.51 -15.29 37.37
C ALA A 579 14.29 -15.54 36.06
N GLY A 580 13.87 -16.52 35.26
CA GLY A 580 14.45 -16.77 33.94
C GLY A 580 14.07 -15.70 32.91
N LEU A 581 12.84 -15.19 32.96
CA LEU A 581 12.43 -14.05 32.12
C LEU A 581 13.25 -12.79 32.41
N PHE A 582 13.50 -12.50 33.69
CA PHE A 582 14.39 -11.39 34.08
C PHE A 582 15.79 -11.54 33.48
N VAL A 583 16.35 -12.77 33.50
CA VAL A 583 17.63 -13.07 32.84
C VAL A 583 17.55 -12.83 31.32
N MET A 584 16.51 -13.31 30.64
CA MET A 584 16.35 -13.13 29.19
C MET A 584 16.15 -11.67 28.78
N ARG A 585 15.47 -10.87 29.60
CA ARG A 585 15.18 -9.46 29.34
C ARG A 585 16.41 -8.56 29.42
N PHE A 586 17.29 -8.81 30.40
CA PHE A 586 18.38 -7.89 30.72
C PHE A 586 19.78 -8.44 30.44
N LEU A 587 20.03 -9.74 30.60
CA LEU A 587 21.36 -10.32 30.38
C LEU A 587 21.55 -10.79 28.92
N PRO A 588 22.79 -10.80 28.40
CA PRO A 588 23.06 -11.28 27.05
C PRO A 588 23.10 -12.83 26.99
N PRO A 589 22.79 -13.44 25.82
CA PRO A 589 22.68 -14.89 25.66
C PRO A 589 23.89 -15.72 26.13
N LYS A 590 25.11 -15.15 26.03
CA LYS A 590 26.36 -15.80 26.46
C LYS A 590 26.34 -16.29 27.92
N ILE A 591 25.49 -15.73 28.77
CA ILE A 591 25.40 -16.08 30.20
C ILE A 591 24.23 -17.04 30.50
N PHE A 592 23.29 -17.25 29.56
CA PHE A 592 22.03 -17.96 29.80
C PHE A 592 22.23 -19.38 30.36
N ALA A 593 23.10 -20.18 29.77
CA ALA A 593 23.39 -21.54 30.23
C ALA A 593 23.92 -21.59 31.68
N ARG A 594 24.71 -20.59 32.10
CA ARG A 594 25.21 -20.48 33.49
C ARG A 594 24.09 -20.05 34.43
N CYS A 595 23.33 -19.01 34.10
CA CYS A 595 22.18 -18.59 34.90
C CYS A 595 21.16 -19.72 35.06
N ALA A 596 20.78 -20.41 33.98
CA ALA A 596 19.83 -21.52 33.99
C ALA A 596 20.22 -22.66 34.95
N LYS A 597 21.53 -22.93 35.10
CA LYS A 597 22.06 -23.93 36.05
C LYS A 597 21.94 -23.49 37.51
N PHE A 598 22.14 -22.20 37.80
CA PHE A 598 22.23 -21.69 39.18
C PHE A 598 20.96 -20.99 39.70
N ILE A 599 19.94 -20.72 38.87
CA ILE A 599 18.67 -20.09 39.32
C ILE A 599 17.97 -20.88 40.45
N LYS A 600 18.19 -22.19 40.57
CA LYS A 600 17.67 -22.99 41.71
C LYS A 600 18.18 -22.50 43.07
N TYR A 601 19.35 -21.86 43.12
CA TYR A 601 19.94 -21.26 44.33
C TYR A 601 19.60 -19.77 44.49
N GLY A 602 18.64 -19.26 43.70
CA GLY A 602 18.19 -17.87 43.73
C GLY A 602 18.81 -16.97 42.66
N VAL A 603 18.13 -15.86 42.39
CA VAL A 603 18.54 -14.85 41.40
C VAL A 603 19.89 -14.22 41.79
N ALA A 604 20.07 -13.86 43.07
CA ALA A 604 21.30 -13.24 43.55
C ALA A 604 22.55 -14.13 43.33
N ALA A 605 22.48 -15.42 43.65
CA ALA A 605 23.56 -16.37 43.40
C ALA A 605 23.88 -16.50 41.89
N SER A 606 22.85 -16.50 41.05
CA SER A 606 22.99 -16.54 39.59
C SER A 606 23.66 -15.28 39.03
N LEU A 607 23.28 -14.10 39.53
CA LEU A 607 23.85 -12.81 39.14
C LEU A 607 25.32 -12.67 39.60
N LEU A 608 25.66 -13.15 40.79
CA LEU A 608 27.06 -13.17 41.27
C LEU A 608 27.95 -14.06 40.39
N ILE A 609 27.48 -15.25 40.01
CA ILE A 609 28.20 -16.18 39.12
C ILE A 609 28.29 -15.61 37.69
N ALA A 610 27.25 -14.93 37.22
CA ALA A 610 27.26 -14.21 35.94
C ALA A 610 28.33 -13.11 35.91
N PHE A 611 28.41 -12.28 36.96
CA PHE A 611 29.43 -11.26 37.11
C PHE A 611 30.85 -11.86 37.19
N ALA A 612 31.06 -12.88 38.02
CA ALA A 612 32.37 -13.50 38.21
C ALA A 612 32.91 -14.18 36.94
N THR A 613 32.03 -14.71 36.08
CA THR A 613 32.46 -15.42 34.85
C THR A 613 32.50 -14.53 33.61
N HIS A 614 31.60 -13.54 33.50
CA HIS A 614 31.47 -12.69 32.30
C HIS A 614 31.17 -11.22 32.70
N PRO A 615 32.10 -10.52 33.38
CA PRO A 615 31.83 -9.23 34.02
C PRO A 615 31.37 -8.15 33.02
N ILE A 616 31.99 -8.07 31.83
CA ILE A 616 31.62 -7.09 30.78
C ILE A 616 30.18 -7.33 30.28
N ALA A 617 29.83 -8.60 30.06
CA ALA A 617 28.52 -8.99 29.57
C ALA A 617 27.42 -8.78 30.63
N PHE A 618 27.75 -8.99 31.90
CA PHE A 618 26.89 -8.67 33.04
C PHE A 618 26.68 -7.15 33.19
N LEU A 619 27.74 -6.34 33.11
CA LEU A 619 27.66 -4.88 33.18
C LEU A 619 26.80 -4.30 32.04
N SER A 620 26.94 -4.84 30.82
CA SER A 620 26.07 -4.48 29.68
C SER A 620 24.58 -4.73 30.00
N GLY A 621 24.27 -5.81 30.72
CA GLY A 621 22.90 -6.09 31.15
C GLY A 621 22.38 -5.17 32.26
N ILE A 622 23.24 -4.76 33.20
CA ILE A 622 22.91 -3.74 34.20
C ILE A 622 22.59 -2.40 33.51
N VAL A 623 23.35 -2.00 32.49
CA VAL A 623 23.08 -0.78 31.72
C VAL A 623 21.68 -0.84 31.08
N LYS A 624 21.29 -1.98 30.49
CA LYS A 624 19.93 -2.18 29.95
C LYS A 624 18.83 -2.12 31.02
N LEU A 625 19.08 -2.73 32.18
CA LEU A 625 18.14 -2.72 33.31
C LEU A 625 17.90 -1.30 33.84
N LEU A 626 18.98 -0.55 34.07
CA LEU A 626 18.91 0.83 34.54
C LEU A 626 18.24 1.74 33.49
N ALA A 627 18.53 1.55 32.20
CA ALA A 627 17.91 2.29 31.09
C ALA A 627 16.39 2.12 31.05
N TRP A 628 15.94 0.87 31.23
CA TRP A 628 14.52 0.57 31.33
C TRP A 628 13.89 1.17 32.59
N LEU A 629 14.55 1.12 33.75
CA LEU A 629 14.04 1.67 35.01
C LEU A 629 13.94 3.21 35.02
N SER A 630 14.86 3.92 34.36
CA SER A 630 14.87 5.39 34.34
C SER A 630 14.27 5.99 33.06
N GLY A 631 13.76 5.17 32.14
CA GLY A 631 13.26 5.63 30.83
C GLY A 631 14.31 6.34 29.97
N THR A 632 15.60 6.13 30.23
CA THR A 632 16.72 6.89 29.63
C THR A 632 17.49 6.02 28.64
N SER A 633 18.09 6.63 27.61
CA SER A 633 18.95 5.91 26.65
C SER A 633 20.05 5.09 27.35
N PRO A 634 20.26 3.81 26.96
CA PRO A 634 21.36 2.98 27.48
C PRO A 634 22.75 3.63 27.34
N VAL A 635 22.95 4.46 26.31
CA VAL A 635 24.22 5.17 26.09
C VAL A 635 24.49 6.18 27.20
N VAL A 636 23.48 6.96 27.60
CA VAL A 636 23.59 7.96 28.67
C VAL A 636 23.95 7.28 29.99
N ILE A 637 23.36 6.11 30.27
CA ILE A 637 23.66 5.35 31.49
C ILE A 637 25.04 4.69 31.44
N ALA A 638 25.47 4.19 30.27
CA ALA A 638 26.84 3.72 30.11
C ALA A 638 27.86 4.86 30.39
N ILE A 639 27.58 6.08 29.94
CA ILE A 639 28.40 7.27 30.23
C ILE A 639 28.37 7.61 31.73
N ILE A 640 27.20 7.66 32.37
CA ILE A 640 27.09 7.93 33.82
C ILE A 640 27.83 6.87 34.64
N MET A 641 27.68 5.58 34.31
CA MET A 641 28.41 4.48 34.95
C MET A 641 29.93 4.57 34.69
N GLY A 642 30.35 4.99 33.50
CA GLY A 642 31.75 5.25 33.16
C GLY A 642 32.34 6.40 33.97
N LEU A 643 31.61 7.51 34.11
CA LEU A 643 32.03 8.67 34.91
C LEU A 643 32.06 8.34 36.41
N LEU A 644 31.07 7.60 36.92
CA LEU A 644 31.06 7.10 38.31
C LEU A 644 32.24 6.17 38.58
N THR A 645 32.51 5.19 37.71
CA THR A 645 33.65 4.28 37.89
C THR A 645 34.99 5.01 37.81
N LEU A 646 35.15 5.95 36.89
CA LEU A 646 36.33 6.82 36.80
C LEU A 646 36.50 7.68 38.07
N PHE A 647 35.42 8.26 38.58
CA PHE A 647 35.41 9.04 39.83
C PHE A 647 35.80 8.18 41.04
N PHE A 648 35.23 6.98 41.18
CA PHE A 648 35.60 6.06 42.25
C PHE A 648 37.05 5.57 42.13
N LEU A 649 37.54 5.27 40.93
CA LEU A 649 38.96 4.94 40.69
C LEU A 649 39.89 6.12 41.07
N ALA A 650 39.56 7.34 40.65
CA ALA A 650 40.32 8.55 40.98
C ALA A 650 40.23 8.98 42.45
N ARG A 651 39.19 8.54 43.17
CA ARG A 651 39.02 8.72 44.62
C ARG A 651 39.75 7.64 45.41
N LEU A 652 39.72 6.39 44.92
CA LEU A 652 40.42 5.26 45.52
C LEU A 652 41.93 5.43 45.37
N SER A 653 42.44 5.83 44.19
CA SER A 653 43.87 6.10 43.98
C SER A 653 44.38 7.21 44.91
N ARG A 654 43.61 8.29 45.08
CA ARG A 654 43.91 9.37 46.05
C ARG A 654 43.86 8.95 47.51
N LYS A 655 43.12 7.90 47.87
CA LYS A 655 43.07 7.34 49.23
C LYS A 655 44.08 6.22 49.45
N ALA A 656 44.48 5.54 48.38
CA ALA A 656 45.38 4.39 48.41
C ALA A 656 46.86 4.77 48.37
N THR A 657 47.20 6.05 48.20
CA THR A 657 48.54 6.59 48.50
C THR A 657 49.02 6.24 49.91
N GLY A 658 48.11 6.14 50.90
CA GLY A 658 48.41 5.61 52.23
C GLY A 658 48.47 4.08 52.31
N ILE A 659 47.61 3.37 51.56
CA ILE A 659 47.44 1.91 51.65
C ILE A 659 48.55 1.14 50.90
N PHE A 660 49.03 1.67 49.78
CA PHE A 660 50.18 1.11 49.06
C PHE A 660 51.53 1.54 49.64
N HIS A 661 51.58 2.46 50.60
CA HIS A 661 52.83 2.95 51.17
C HIS A 661 53.71 1.83 51.80
N PRO A 662 53.16 0.83 52.52
CA PRO A 662 53.93 -0.31 53.03
C PRO A 662 54.48 -1.20 51.90
N ILE A 663 53.71 -1.40 50.83
CA ILE A 663 54.09 -2.22 49.67
C ILE A 663 55.21 -1.54 48.87
N ILE A 664 55.12 -0.22 48.68
CA ILE A 664 56.16 0.60 48.04
C ILE A 664 57.43 0.65 48.91
N LEU A 665 57.29 0.69 50.24
CA LEU A 665 58.42 0.56 51.17
C LEU A 665 59.07 -0.82 51.09
N CYS A 666 58.29 -1.90 51.06
CA CYS A 666 58.80 -3.26 50.85
C CYS A 666 59.56 -3.38 49.52
N PHE A 667 59.02 -2.86 48.42
CA PHE A 667 59.73 -2.84 47.13
C PHE A 667 61.01 -2.02 47.15
N LYS A 668 61.05 -0.88 47.85
CA LYS A 668 62.29 -0.10 48.05
C LYS A 668 63.29 -0.83 48.94
N ALA A 669 62.85 -1.53 49.97
CA ALA A 669 63.70 -2.35 50.84
C ALA A 669 64.29 -3.54 50.06
N LEU A 670 63.46 -4.29 49.32
CA LEU A 670 63.89 -5.39 48.45
C LEU A 670 64.93 -4.92 47.43
N LYS A 671 64.67 -3.78 46.75
CA LYS A 671 65.59 -3.18 45.77
C LYS A 671 66.89 -2.67 46.39
N LYS A 672 66.88 -2.25 47.66
CA LYS A 672 68.09 -1.86 48.41
C LYS A 672 68.89 -3.10 48.82
N TRP A 673 68.22 -4.14 49.31
CA TRP A 673 68.83 -5.42 49.70
C TRP A 673 69.50 -6.13 48.51
N PHE A 674 68.80 -6.19 47.36
CA PHE A 674 69.35 -6.76 46.12
C PHE A 674 70.61 -6.03 45.63
N ARG A 675 70.69 -4.70 45.82
CA ARG A 675 71.87 -3.88 45.49
C ARG A 675 73.02 -4.01 46.49
N THR A 676 72.77 -4.43 47.72
CA THR A 676 73.83 -4.76 48.69
C THR A 676 74.36 -6.17 48.50
N CYS A 677 73.52 -7.14 48.16
CA CYS A 677 73.98 -8.50 47.83
C CYS A 677 74.78 -8.55 46.52
N SER A 678 74.46 -7.72 45.51
CA SER A 678 75.23 -7.66 44.26
C SER A 678 76.57 -6.90 44.37
N LYS A 679 77.12 -6.73 45.58
CA LYS A 679 78.35 -5.97 45.85
C LYS A 679 79.34 -6.68 46.79
N THR A 680 79.12 -7.96 47.08
CA THR A 680 79.97 -8.74 48.01
C THR A 680 80.65 -9.96 47.37
N ASP A 681 80.39 -10.24 46.09
CA ASP A 681 81.06 -11.27 45.29
C ASP A 681 81.90 -10.64 44.17
N ALA A 682 82.95 -9.90 44.55
CA ALA A 682 84.00 -9.36 43.67
C ALA A 682 85.31 -9.20 44.46
#